data_AF-A0AAN3IJ63-F1
#
_entry.id   AF-A0AAN3IJ63-F1
#
_cell.length_a   1.000
_cell.length_b   1.000
_cell.length_c   1.000
_cell.angle_alpha   90.00
_cell.angle_beta   90.00
_cell.angle_gamma   90.00
#
_symmetry.space_group_name_H-M   'P 1'
#
loop_
_entity.id
_entity.type
_entity.pdbx_description
1 polymer ?
#
loop_
_entity_poly.entity_id
_entity_poly.type
_entity_poly.pdbx_seq_one_letter_code
_entity_poly.pdbx_strand_id
1 'polypeptide(L)'
;MAISWIQPSFAGGEIGPSLYGRIDMAKYQVALRKCDNFIVRQYGGVENRPGTRFVGAAKYPNRKCRLIPFQFSTVQTYALEFGHQYMRVIKDGALVLNSSNVIYEIATPYTEADLFLIKFTQSADVLTLVHPAYPPKELRRYAHDNWQLVDVVTKNGPFEDINIDESVTVYASASTGTITLTASASIFGAEQVGKLFYLEQPAVDSVPVWETSKSTSIGDIRRADSNYYRAVTAGKTGTLRPSHTEGTSWDGWGGSGDDDTGIEWEYLHSGFGIARITAANGTTATAEVISYIPSQVVGEDNASYKWAKYAWNSVNGYPGTVVYYQQRLYFAASTAFPQTIWASRTGDYKDFGKSNPTQDDDRIIYTYAGRQVNEIRHLIDVGSLVALTSGGEYVITGDQNKVLTPSSFAFSSQGSNGSSNVPPIAVANIALFVQEKGSVVRDLAYSFDVDGYQGNDLTILANHLFQKHSIVDWCFSIVPYSSAFCIRDDGKLLVMTYLRDQQVFAWAPQSSTGKYESTCSISEGNEDAVYFVVNRTVNGQTVRYIERLSSRLFTSDEDAFFVDSGLSYDGRNTSDRTMTITGGSGEWDYSAEYTISVSGGAYFTSSDVGAQLQFPYAGTDTGDEVSKELRCDIISVTSNTAVVVRANRNVPASLRNVATTNWQMARRTFGGLSHLEGQTVNILSDANVEPQKVVSGGAVTLESPGAVVHIGLPITAEFETLDININGQETLLDKKQVIPSVTLVVNASRGIWATTPGGKWYEYPQREFEFYDDPVDDVTGKVEVKLDSNWGKNGRVKIRQLDPLPLSVLAVIPRLTVGGF
;
A
#
# COMPACT_ATOMS: atom_id res chain seq x y z
N MET A 1 -42.39 -13.65 -29.50
CA MET A 1 -41.15 -14.12 -30.17
C MET A 1 -40.05 -14.15 -29.10
N ALA A 2 -39.26 -15.21 -29.03
CA ALA A 2 -38.15 -15.28 -28.09
C ALA A 2 -36.93 -14.53 -28.66
N ILE A 3 -36.29 -13.70 -27.86
CA ILE A 3 -35.13 -12.86 -28.20
C ILE A 3 -33.97 -13.34 -27.34
N SER A 4 -32.79 -13.51 -27.94
CA SER A 4 -31.55 -13.71 -27.18
C SER A 4 -30.85 -12.36 -27.08
N TRP A 5 -30.78 -11.81 -25.87
CA TRP A 5 -30.14 -10.52 -25.62
C TRP A 5 -28.80 -10.76 -24.95
N ILE A 6 -27.72 -10.13 -25.44
CA ILE A 6 -26.37 -10.29 -24.90
C ILE A 6 -25.94 -9.04 -24.12
N GLN A 7 -25.44 -9.26 -22.90
CA GLN A 7 -24.63 -8.31 -22.16
C GLN A 7 -23.16 -8.74 -22.26
N PRO A 8 -22.35 -8.11 -23.13
CA PRO A 8 -20.98 -8.55 -23.42
C PRO A 8 -19.92 -7.95 -22.48
N SER A 9 -20.32 -7.06 -21.56
CA SER A 9 -19.40 -6.36 -20.66
C SER A 9 -20.10 -5.93 -19.37
N PHE A 10 -19.29 -5.82 -18.32
CA PHE A 10 -19.64 -5.42 -16.96
C PHE A 10 -18.77 -4.25 -16.47
N ALA A 11 -18.09 -3.54 -17.39
CA ALA A 11 -17.16 -2.45 -17.11
C ALA A 11 -17.77 -1.23 -16.38
N GLY A 12 -19.09 -1.17 -16.21
CA GLY A 12 -19.79 -0.21 -15.38
C GLY A 12 -19.79 -0.54 -13.88
N GLY A 13 -19.49 -1.80 -13.51
CA GLY A 13 -19.57 -2.26 -12.12
C GLY A 13 -20.98 -2.19 -11.54
N GLU A 14 -21.09 -2.23 -10.22
CA GLU A 14 -22.35 -2.04 -9.50
C GLU A 14 -22.78 -0.57 -9.53
N ILE A 15 -24.03 -0.31 -9.96
CA ILE A 15 -24.62 1.04 -9.96
C ILE A 15 -25.75 1.21 -8.94
N GLY A 16 -25.98 2.45 -8.53
CA GLY A 16 -26.92 2.80 -7.49
C GLY A 16 -28.39 2.66 -7.89
N PRO A 17 -29.29 2.37 -6.92
CA PRO A 17 -30.72 2.21 -7.19
C PRO A 17 -31.42 3.37 -7.88
N SER A 18 -30.95 4.60 -7.66
CA SER A 18 -31.48 5.79 -8.32
C SER A 18 -31.25 5.81 -9.84
N LEU A 19 -30.33 4.98 -10.35
CA LEU A 19 -29.98 4.90 -11.77
C LEU A 19 -30.67 3.76 -12.51
N TYR A 20 -31.48 2.93 -11.84
CA TYR A 20 -32.13 1.78 -12.47
C TYR A 20 -33.09 2.13 -13.61
N GLY A 21 -33.62 3.36 -13.64
CA GLY A 21 -34.44 3.87 -14.73
C GLY A 21 -33.66 4.57 -15.86
N ARG A 22 -32.34 4.77 -15.71
CA ARG A 22 -31.49 5.51 -16.66
C ARG A 22 -30.98 4.62 -17.80
N ILE A 23 -31.91 3.94 -18.46
CA ILE A 23 -31.64 3.06 -19.62
C ILE A 23 -31.02 3.80 -20.81
N ASP A 24 -31.09 5.13 -20.82
CA ASP A 24 -30.49 6.03 -21.81
C ASP A 24 -28.96 6.17 -21.67
N MET A 25 -28.41 5.88 -20.48
CA MET A 25 -26.98 6.02 -20.22
C MET A 25 -26.20 4.87 -20.86
N ALA A 26 -25.16 5.20 -21.65
CA ALA A 26 -24.29 4.19 -22.25
C ALA A 26 -23.71 3.20 -21.21
N LYS A 27 -23.33 3.70 -20.02
CA LYS A 27 -22.81 2.87 -18.91
C LYS A 27 -23.85 1.90 -18.32
N TYR A 28 -25.16 2.14 -18.48
CA TYR A 28 -26.20 1.25 -17.98
C TYR A 28 -26.08 -0.15 -18.61
N GLN A 29 -25.75 -0.22 -19.90
CA GLN A 29 -25.71 -1.48 -20.66
C GLN A 29 -24.57 -2.40 -20.24
N VAL A 30 -23.55 -1.83 -19.62
CA VAL A 30 -22.36 -2.55 -19.15
C VAL A 30 -22.27 -2.54 -17.62
N ALA A 31 -23.35 -2.20 -16.93
CA ALA A 31 -23.42 -2.14 -15.47
C ALA A 31 -24.17 -3.33 -14.89
N LEU A 32 -24.00 -3.50 -13.59
CA LEU A 32 -24.65 -4.51 -12.77
C LEU A 32 -25.48 -3.84 -11.69
N ARG A 33 -26.57 -4.50 -11.31
CA ARG A 33 -27.40 -4.10 -10.17
C ARG A 33 -26.73 -4.47 -8.84
N LYS A 34 -25.98 -5.57 -8.83
CA LYS A 34 -25.19 -6.08 -7.71
C LYS A 34 -23.93 -6.73 -8.25
N CYS A 35 -22.77 -6.52 -7.63
CA CYS A 35 -21.50 -7.14 -7.99
C CYS A 35 -20.67 -7.45 -6.72
N ASP A 36 -21.12 -8.41 -5.92
CA ASP A 36 -20.53 -8.71 -4.61
C ASP A 36 -19.57 -9.90 -4.69
N ASN A 37 -18.36 -9.74 -4.15
CA ASN A 37 -17.24 -10.69 -4.20
C ASN A 37 -16.81 -11.10 -5.63
N PHE A 38 -17.08 -10.21 -6.60
CA PHE A 38 -16.54 -10.28 -7.95
C PHE A 38 -15.55 -9.13 -8.17
N ILE A 39 -14.61 -9.30 -9.11
CA ILE A 39 -13.73 -8.26 -9.62
C ILE A 39 -14.01 -8.12 -11.11
N VAL A 40 -14.30 -6.89 -11.54
CA VAL A 40 -14.48 -6.56 -12.96
C VAL A 40 -13.10 -6.47 -13.61
N ARG A 41 -12.86 -7.22 -14.68
CA ARG A 41 -11.63 -7.18 -15.47
C ARG A 41 -11.58 -5.94 -16.34
N GLN A 42 -10.37 -5.55 -16.73
CA GLN A 42 -10.08 -4.40 -17.60
C GLN A 42 -10.85 -4.43 -18.92
N TYR A 43 -11.00 -5.62 -19.52
CA TYR A 43 -11.73 -5.85 -20.78
C TYR A 43 -13.25 -6.09 -20.58
N GLY A 44 -13.76 -5.97 -19.34
CA GLY A 44 -15.19 -5.97 -19.06
C GLY A 44 -15.80 -7.28 -18.56
N GLY A 45 -15.09 -8.41 -18.55
CA GLY A 45 -15.56 -9.64 -17.88
C GLY A 45 -15.60 -9.50 -16.36
N VAL A 46 -16.27 -10.41 -15.65
CA VAL A 46 -16.26 -10.49 -14.17
C VAL A 46 -15.72 -11.82 -13.71
N GLU A 47 -14.93 -11.80 -12.65
CA GLU A 47 -14.40 -13.02 -12.03
C GLU A 47 -14.62 -12.99 -10.54
N ASN A 48 -14.98 -14.12 -9.94
CA ASN A 48 -15.06 -14.18 -8.49
C ASN A 48 -13.69 -13.88 -7.89
N ARG A 49 -13.67 -13.09 -6.81
CA ARG A 49 -12.44 -12.72 -6.14
C ARG A 49 -11.70 -13.98 -5.66
N PRO A 50 -10.37 -14.00 -5.69
CA PRO A 50 -9.61 -15.03 -4.98
C PRO A 50 -9.82 -14.90 -3.47
N GLY A 51 -9.49 -15.97 -2.75
CA GLY A 51 -9.51 -16.01 -1.29
C GLY A 51 -8.34 -15.24 -0.65
N THR A 52 -8.37 -15.10 0.67
CA THR A 52 -7.28 -14.51 1.45
C THR A 52 -6.53 -15.59 2.25
N ARG A 53 -5.21 -15.63 2.13
CA ARG A 53 -4.33 -16.53 2.90
C ARG A 53 -4.06 -15.91 4.27
N PHE A 54 -4.16 -16.71 5.33
CA PHE A 54 -3.77 -16.29 6.67
C PHE A 54 -2.24 -16.16 6.77
N VAL A 55 -1.75 -14.97 7.14
CA VAL A 55 -0.31 -14.68 7.31
C VAL A 55 0.09 -14.82 8.78
N GLY A 56 -0.74 -14.31 9.68
CA GLY A 56 -0.47 -14.33 11.11
C GLY A 56 -1.45 -13.48 11.91
N ALA A 57 -1.44 -13.64 13.23
CA ALA A 57 -2.18 -12.75 14.11
C ALA A 57 -1.42 -11.44 14.31
N ALA A 58 -2.16 -10.32 14.29
CA ALA A 58 -1.64 -9.05 14.74
C ALA A 58 -1.18 -9.16 16.22
N LYS A 59 -0.20 -8.37 16.65
CA LYS A 59 0.35 -8.47 18.02
C LYS A 59 -0.73 -8.38 19.10
N TYR A 60 -1.62 -7.40 18.95
CA TYR A 60 -2.68 -7.12 19.90
C TYR A 60 -4.03 -7.42 19.25
N PRO A 61 -4.77 -8.42 19.73
CA PRO A 61 -6.06 -8.78 19.14
C PRO A 61 -7.10 -7.67 19.33
N ASN A 62 -6.98 -6.87 20.39
CA ASN A 62 -7.92 -5.84 20.79
C ASN A 62 -7.55 -4.40 20.37
N ARG A 63 -6.46 -4.19 19.64
CA ARG A 63 -6.03 -2.87 19.16
C ARG A 63 -5.81 -2.87 17.65
N LYS A 64 -6.20 -1.79 16.97
CA LYS A 64 -5.96 -1.61 15.54
C LYS A 64 -4.46 -1.54 15.24
N CYS A 65 -4.09 -2.04 14.07
CA CYS A 65 -2.80 -1.81 13.43
C CYS A 65 -3.03 -1.33 11.98
N ARG A 66 -2.00 -0.74 11.39
CA ARG A 66 -1.99 -0.22 10.03
C ARG A 66 -0.86 -0.86 9.24
N LEU A 67 -1.14 -1.22 8.00
CA LEU A 67 -0.13 -1.70 7.06
C LEU A 67 0.45 -0.53 6.27
N ILE A 68 1.78 -0.44 6.23
CA ILE A 68 2.52 0.54 5.43
C ILE A 68 3.42 -0.21 4.45
N PRO A 69 3.33 0.04 3.14
CA PRO A 69 4.20 -0.60 2.16
C PRO A 69 5.62 -0.01 2.23
N PHE A 70 6.61 -0.88 2.00
CA PHE A 70 8.00 -0.48 1.79
C PHE A 70 8.56 -1.23 0.59
N GLN A 71 9.20 -0.52 -0.34
CA GLN A 71 9.70 -1.11 -1.59
C GLN A 71 11.10 -0.58 -1.92
N PHE A 72 12.14 -1.34 -1.58
CA PHE A 72 13.52 -1.00 -1.96
C PHE A 72 13.79 -1.31 -3.45
N SER A 73 13.27 -2.45 -3.92
CA SER A 73 13.35 -2.91 -5.30
C SER A 73 12.11 -3.73 -5.66
N THR A 74 12.00 -4.25 -6.88
CA THR A 74 10.92 -5.16 -7.28
C THR A 74 10.95 -6.52 -6.57
N VAL A 75 12.05 -6.88 -5.91
CA VAL A 75 12.22 -8.17 -5.23
C VAL A 75 12.29 -8.02 -3.71
N GLN A 76 12.70 -6.85 -3.22
CA GLN A 76 12.80 -6.55 -1.80
C GLN A 76 11.73 -5.55 -1.41
N THR A 77 10.54 -6.09 -1.16
CA THR A 77 9.35 -5.37 -0.71
C THR A 77 8.87 -5.94 0.63
N TYR A 78 8.16 -5.13 1.41
CA TYR A 78 7.68 -5.50 2.73
C TYR A 78 6.36 -4.80 3.04
N ALA A 79 5.44 -5.53 3.66
CA ALA A 79 4.30 -4.95 4.33
C ALA A 79 4.69 -4.75 5.80
N LEU A 80 4.65 -3.51 6.29
CA LEU A 80 5.03 -3.16 7.65
C LEU A 80 3.77 -3.05 8.51
N GLU A 81 3.64 -3.89 9.53
CA GLU A 81 2.57 -3.82 10.53
C GLU A 81 2.95 -2.80 11.59
N PHE A 82 2.44 -1.57 11.49
CA PHE A 82 2.52 -0.58 12.56
C PHE A 82 1.34 -0.75 13.51
N GLY A 83 1.62 -1.05 14.79
CA GLY A 83 0.60 -1.11 15.83
C GLY A 83 0.95 -0.21 17.01
N HIS A 84 0.20 -0.34 18.11
CA HIS A 84 0.41 0.49 19.30
C HIS A 84 1.84 0.32 19.87
N GLN A 85 2.71 1.28 19.58
CA GLN A 85 4.10 1.39 20.01
C GLN A 85 5.03 0.27 19.50
N TYR A 86 4.70 -0.37 18.39
CA TYR A 86 5.58 -1.35 17.75
C TYR A 86 5.47 -1.32 16.23
N MET A 87 6.43 -1.94 15.56
CA MET A 87 6.34 -2.31 14.16
C MET A 87 6.91 -3.72 13.92
N ARG A 88 6.23 -4.51 13.08
CA ARG A 88 6.67 -5.84 12.61
C ARG A 88 6.77 -5.85 11.09
N VAL A 89 7.54 -6.81 10.57
CA VAL A 89 7.89 -6.89 9.15
C VAL A 89 7.27 -8.16 8.55
N ILE A 90 6.57 -8.01 7.43
CA ILE A 90 5.98 -9.10 6.65
C ILE A 90 6.66 -9.13 5.28
N LYS A 91 7.05 -10.33 4.84
CA LYS A 91 7.67 -10.57 3.52
C LYS A 91 7.19 -11.93 2.98
N ASP A 92 6.89 -12.00 1.68
CA ASP A 92 6.55 -13.25 0.98
C ASP A 92 5.42 -14.05 1.66
N GLY A 93 4.40 -13.35 2.16
CA GLY A 93 3.26 -13.96 2.84
C GLY A 93 3.52 -14.47 4.26
N ALA A 94 4.64 -14.11 4.89
CA ALA A 94 4.98 -14.53 6.25
C ALA A 94 5.57 -13.39 7.10
N LEU A 95 5.40 -13.49 8.42
CA LEU A 95 6.09 -12.62 9.38
C LEU A 95 7.59 -12.97 9.42
N VAL A 96 8.44 -11.95 9.30
CA VAL A 96 9.88 -12.12 9.40
C VAL A 96 10.26 -12.55 10.83
N LEU A 97 11.14 -13.53 10.93
CA LEU A 97 11.70 -14.01 12.19
C LEU A 97 13.14 -13.49 12.37
N ASN A 98 13.55 -13.27 13.61
CA ASN A 98 14.93 -13.03 13.96
C ASN A 98 15.74 -14.33 14.04
N SER A 99 17.04 -14.23 14.31
CA SER A 99 17.96 -15.38 14.44
C SER A 99 17.59 -16.39 15.53
N SER A 100 16.68 -16.04 16.45
CA SER A 100 16.14 -16.93 17.50
C SER A 100 14.78 -17.55 17.14
N ASN A 101 14.35 -17.46 15.88
CA ASN A 101 13.04 -17.90 15.40
C ASN A 101 11.84 -17.25 16.10
N VAL A 102 11.99 -15.99 16.54
CA VAL A 102 10.92 -15.18 17.11
C VAL A 102 10.55 -14.07 16.11
N ILE A 103 9.27 -13.70 16.05
CA ILE A 103 8.78 -12.61 15.18
C ILE A 103 9.62 -11.34 15.43
N TYR A 104 10.22 -10.82 14.37
CA TYR A 104 11.04 -9.62 14.40
C TYR A 104 10.16 -8.37 14.62
N GLU A 105 10.56 -7.53 15.56
CA GLU A 105 9.79 -6.38 16.00
C GLU A 105 10.73 -5.26 16.49
N ILE A 106 10.36 -4.01 16.22
CA ILE A 106 11.00 -2.82 16.81
C ILE A 106 9.96 -1.94 17.52
N ALA A 107 10.43 -1.14 18.50
CA ALA A 107 9.59 -0.17 19.18
C ALA A 107 9.32 1.07 18.32
N THR A 108 8.12 1.65 18.44
CA THR A 108 7.74 2.91 17.79
C THR A 108 7.07 3.84 18.82
N PRO A 109 7.03 5.17 18.62
CA PRO A 109 6.34 6.06 19.55
C PRO A 109 4.81 6.10 19.35
N TYR A 110 4.31 5.59 18.24
CA TYR A 110 2.96 5.87 17.76
C TYR A 110 1.92 5.07 18.53
N THR A 111 0.89 5.73 19.03
CA THR A 111 -0.25 5.04 19.65
C THR A 111 -1.24 4.56 18.59
N GLU A 112 -2.19 3.71 18.99
CA GLU A 112 -3.25 3.21 18.11
C GLU A 112 -4.04 4.33 17.41
N ALA A 113 -4.29 5.44 18.11
CA ALA A 113 -5.06 6.57 17.58
C ALA A 113 -4.31 7.34 16.48
N ASP A 114 -2.98 7.23 16.45
CA ASP A 114 -2.11 8.03 15.58
C ASP A 114 -1.78 7.31 14.26
N LEU A 115 -1.94 5.98 14.21
CA LEU A 115 -1.44 5.14 13.12
C LEU A 115 -1.93 5.57 11.73
N PHE A 116 -3.23 5.90 11.60
CA PHE A 116 -3.85 6.28 10.32
C PHE A 116 -3.57 7.73 9.91
N LEU A 117 -2.97 8.54 10.79
CA LEU A 117 -2.53 9.90 10.49
C LEU A 117 -1.04 9.98 10.10
N ILE A 118 -0.29 8.88 10.27
CA ILE A 118 1.10 8.81 9.78
C ILE A 118 1.10 8.98 8.26
N LYS A 119 1.89 9.90 7.76
CA LYS A 119 2.17 10.04 6.32
C LYS A 119 3.64 9.81 6.05
N PHE A 120 3.98 9.43 4.83
CA PHE A 120 5.33 9.00 4.52
C PHE A 120 5.71 9.24 3.07
N THR A 121 7.02 9.29 2.85
CA THR A 121 7.64 9.20 1.54
C THR A 121 8.90 8.35 1.67
N GLN A 122 9.30 7.68 0.59
CA GLN A 122 10.43 6.77 0.60
C GLN A 122 11.48 7.19 -0.43
N SER A 123 12.75 7.05 -0.07
CA SER A 123 13.87 7.11 -1.00
C SER A 123 14.79 5.93 -0.70
N ALA A 124 14.89 4.99 -1.64
CA ALA A 124 15.64 3.75 -1.50
C ALA A 124 15.34 3.04 -0.15
N ASP A 125 16.34 2.89 0.73
CA ASP A 125 16.22 2.20 2.01
C ASP A 125 15.68 3.05 3.17
N VAL A 126 15.29 4.30 2.92
CA VAL A 126 14.85 5.25 3.96
C VAL A 126 13.40 5.64 3.73
N LEU A 127 12.55 5.34 4.70
CA LEU A 127 11.16 5.78 4.77
C LEU A 127 11.07 6.94 5.77
N THR A 128 10.75 8.14 5.28
CA THR A 128 10.55 9.33 6.11
C THR A 128 9.09 9.39 6.55
N LEU A 129 8.86 9.32 7.86
CA LEU A 129 7.56 9.30 8.52
C LEU A 129 7.27 10.64 9.18
N VAL A 130 6.06 11.18 8.98
CA VAL A 130 5.60 12.42 9.59
C VAL A 130 4.22 12.27 10.22
N HIS A 131 3.98 13.02 11.29
CA HIS A 131 2.70 13.08 12.00
C HIS A 131 2.61 14.41 12.76
N PRO A 132 1.45 15.12 12.79
CA PRO A 132 1.36 16.45 13.40
C PRO A 132 1.79 16.53 14.87
N ALA A 133 1.59 15.44 15.63
CA ALA A 133 1.93 15.35 17.05
C ALA A 133 3.32 14.76 17.37
N TYR A 134 4.05 14.19 16.40
CA TYR A 134 5.34 13.55 16.63
C TYR A 134 6.45 14.16 15.77
N PRO A 135 7.69 14.27 16.28
CA PRO A 135 8.81 14.69 15.45
C PRO A 135 8.96 13.76 14.23
N PRO A 136 9.34 14.28 13.06
CA PRO A 136 9.62 13.47 11.88
C PRO A 136 10.68 12.41 12.16
N LYS A 137 10.50 11.20 11.62
CA LYS A 137 11.40 10.06 11.81
C LYS A 137 11.82 9.44 10.48
N GLU A 138 13.00 8.84 10.46
CA GLU A 138 13.48 8.00 9.37
C GLU A 138 13.46 6.54 9.85
N LEU A 139 12.72 5.69 9.15
CA LEU A 139 12.85 4.25 9.25
C LEU A 139 13.85 3.78 8.19
N ARG A 140 14.97 3.23 8.65
CA ARG A 140 16.08 2.77 7.80
C ARG A 140 16.15 1.26 7.80
N ARG A 141 16.20 0.66 6.60
CA ARG A 141 16.36 -0.78 6.42
C ARG A 141 17.83 -1.15 6.22
N TYR A 142 18.29 -2.18 6.93
CA TYR A 142 19.64 -2.77 6.75
C TYR A 142 19.58 -4.25 6.34
N ALA A 143 18.55 -4.99 6.78
CA ALA A 143 18.28 -6.37 6.38
C ALA A 143 16.77 -6.67 6.49
N HIS A 144 16.35 -7.91 6.28
CA HIS A 144 14.96 -8.33 6.51
C HIS A 144 14.56 -8.16 7.99
N ASP A 145 15.49 -8.49 8.88
CA ASP A 145 15.39 -8.50 10.34
C ASP A 145 16.32 -7.45 11.01
N ASN A 146 16.65 -6.37 10.30
CA ASN A 146 17.44 -5.27 10.85
C ASN A 146 16.95 -3.91 10.33
N TRP A 147 16.29 -3.17 11.22
CA TRP A 147 15.62 -1.90 10.96
C TRP A 147 15.86 -0.94 12.11
N GLN A 148 16.03 0.34 11.78
CA GLN A 148 16.23 1.39 12.79
C GLN A 148 15.29 2.56 12.56
N LEU A 149 14.63 2.99 13.62
CA LEU A 149 13.80 4.20 13.64
C LEU A 149 14.59 5.31 14.34
N VAL A 150 14.94 6.36 13.61
CA VAL A 150 15.74 7.49 14.11
C VAL A 150 15.06 8.82 13.86
N ASP A 151 15.38 9.85 14.64
CA ASP A 151 14.84 11.19 14.42
C ASP A 151 15.43 11.85 13.17
N VAL A 152 14.58 12.61 12.44
CA VAL A 152 15.07 13.53 11.41
C VAL A 152 15.71 14.72 12.11
N VAL A 153 17.02 14.86 11.93
CA VAL A 153 17.78 16.02 12.39
C VAL A 153 18.06 16.94 11.20
N THR A 154 17.47 18.12 11.23
CA THR A 154 17.68 19.14 10.20
C THR A 154 18.89 20.02 10.53
N LYS A 155 19.42 20.68 9.51
CA LYS A 155 20.45 21.71 9.60
C LYS A 155 19.85 23.05 9.20
N ASN A 156 20.34 24.13 9.80
CA ASN A 156 20.03 25.51 9.42
C ASN A 156 18.53 25.91 9.34
N GLY A 157 17.65 25.19 10.05
CA GLY A 157 16.20 25.45 10.06
C GLY A 157 15.39 24.15 9.98
N PRO A 158 14.09 24.22 9.64
CA PRO A 158 13.35 25.43 9.27
C PRO A 158 13.00 26.32 10.48
N PHE A 159 12.94 27.62 10.23
CA PHE A 159 12.59 28.63 11.22
C PHE A 159 11.18 29.18 10.94
N GLU A 160 10.57 29.74 11.99
CA GLU A 160 9.41 30.64 11.87
C GLU A 160 9.80 31.91 11.09
N ASP A 161 8.81 32.75 10.77
CA ASP A 161 9.09 34.08 10.23
C ASP A 161 9.94 34.89 11.22
N ILE A 162 10.83 35.72 10.68
CA ILE A 162 11.66 36.60 11.51
C ILE A 162 10.75 37.56 12.27
N ASN A 163 10.99 37.69 13.57
CA ASN A 163 10.26 38.62 14.42
C ASN A 163 10.35 40.05 13.86
N ILE A 164 9.19 40.70 13.79
CA ILE A 164 9.03 42.09 13.35
C ILE A 164 8.67 43.04 14.50
N ASP A 165 8.39 42.51 15.70
CA ASP A 165 8.12 43.33 16.87
C ASP A 165 9.44 43.84 17.46
N GLU A 166 9.75 45.11 17.19
CA GLU A 166 10.97 45.76 17.64
C GLU A 166 11.10 45.88 19.17
N SER A 167 10.00 45.69 19.92
CA SER A 167 10.03 45.70 21.40
C SER A 167 10.53 44.39 22.01
N VAL A 168 10.52 43.30 21.24
CA VAL A 168 10.97 41.98 21.69
C VAL A 168 12.35 41.69 21.11
N THR A 169 13.38 41.89 21.91
CA THR A 169 14.78 41.78 21.50
C THR A 169 15.49 40.62 22.17
N VAL A 170 16.53 40.12 21.52
CA VAL A 170 17.40 39.04 22.02
C VAL A 170 18.86 39.41 21.80
N TYR A 171 19.72 39.10 22.78
CA TYR A 171 21.18 39.13 22.62
C TYR A 171 21.83 37.84 23.13
N ALA A 172 23.04 37.56 22.67
CA ALA A 172 23.86 36.43 23.08
C ALA A 172 24.99 36.86 24.04
N SER A 173 25.46 35.94 24.88
CA SER A 173 26.60 36.20 25.78
C SER A 173 27.98 36.12 25.11
N ALA A 174 28.09 35.40 23.98
CA ALA A 174 29.32 35.28 23.19
C ALA A 174 29.01 34.85 21.75
N SER A 175 30.01 34.91 20.86
CA SER A 175 29.85 34.53 19.44
C SER A 175 30.00 33.03 19.14
N THR A 176 30.60 32.26 20.06
CA THR A 176 30.95 30.83 19.88
C THR A 176 30.80 30.05 21.18
N GLY A 177 30.75 28.72 21.09
CA GLY A 177 30.72 27.84 22.26
C GLY A 177 29.34 27.77 22.92
N THR A 178 29.30 27.54 24.23
CA THR A 178 28.06 27.60 25.02
C THR A 178 27.76 29.05 25.38
N ILE A 179 26.56 29.49 25.04
CA ILE A 179 26.10 30.87 25.23
C ILE A 179 24.81 30.91 26.04
N THR A 180 24.53 32.07 26.62
CA THR A 180 23.21 32.44 27.12
C THR A 180 22.55 33.39 26.12
N LEU A 181 21.36 33.03 25.66
CA LEU A 181 20.46 33.92 24.93
C LEU A 181 19.55 34.59 25.95
N THR A 182 19.46 35.92 25.91
CA THR A 182 18.62 36.72 26.82
C THR A 182 17.63 37.52 26.00
N ALA A 183 16.35 37.36 26.29
CA ALA A 183 15.24 38.03 25.63
C ALA A 183 14.57 39.07 26.54
N SER A 184 14.04 40.15 25.96
CA SER A 184 13.25 41.15 26.71
C SER A 184 11.85 40.67 27.09
N ALA A 185 11.38 39.56 26.52
CA ALA A 185 10.10 38.92 26.82
C ALA A 185 10.24 37.39 26.96
N SER A 186 9.23 36.74 27.55
CA SER A 186 9.22 35.28 27.73
C SER A 186 8.93 34.56 26.41
N ILE A 187 9.99 34.25 25.65
CA ILE A 187 9.92 33.58 24.35
C ILE A 187 10.54 32.17 24.34
N PHE A 188 11.28 31.81 25.39
CA PHE A 188 11.96 30.51 25.52
C PHE A 188 11.15 29.57 26.42
N GLY A 189 10.25 28.81 25.80
CA GLY A 189 9.52 27.72 26.45
C GLY A 189 10.24 26.38 26.39
N ALA A 190 9.71 25.37 27.10
CA ALA A 190 10.28 24.02 27.15
C ALA A 190 10.29 23.33 25.77
N GLU A 191 9.38 23.70 24.88
CA GLU A 191 9.28 23.19 23.51
C GLU A 191 10.45 23.59 22.60
N GLN A 192 11.22 24.61 22.98
CA GLN A 192 12.41 25.07 22.25
C GLN A 192 13.67 24.28 22.62
N VAL A 193 13.64 23.48 23.69
CA VAL A 193 14.81 22.69 24.12
C VAL A 193 15.13 21.62 23.06
N GLY A 194 16.40 21.56 22.65
CA GLY A 194 16.90 20.73 21.55
C GLY A 194 16.69 21.33 20.16
N LYS A 195 16.06 22.51 20.03
CA LYS A 195 15.73 23.14 18.76
C LYS A 195 16.72 24.25 18.40
N LEU A 196 16.77 24.60 17.10
CA LEU A 196 17.61 25.70 16.60
C LEU A 196 16.95 27.06 16.85
N PHE A 197 17.75 28.08 17.10
CA PHE A 197 17.33 29.45 17.26
C PHE A 197 18.16 30.33 16.33
N TYR A 198 17.48 31.17 15.56
CA TYR A 198 18.08 32.09 14.60
C TYR A 198 18.19 33.48 15.22
N LEU A 199 19.35 34.12 15.11
CA LEU A 199 19.58 35.48 15.57
C LEU A 199 20.35 36.27 14.50
N GLU A 200 19.79 37.40 14.08
CA GLU A 200 20.31 38.26 13.03
C GLU A 200 20.55 39.68 13.57
N GLN A 201 21.55 40.36 13.03
CA GLN A 201 21.82 41.76 13.35
C GLN A 201 20.79 42.73 12.70
N PRO A 202 20.38 43.82 13.37
CA PRO A 202 19.26 44.66 12.92
C PRO A 202 19.49 45.42 11.60
N ALA A 203 20.66 46.01 11.31
CA ALA A 203 21.01 46.59 9.98
C ALA A 203 22.50 46.97 9.90
N VAL A 204 22.93 47.44 8.72
CA VAL A 204 24.32 47.45 8.19
C VAL A 204 25.37 47.89 9.19
N ASP A 205 26.25 46.93 9.41
CA ASP A 205 27.39 46.93 10.29
C ASP A 205 28.39 48.05 9.97
N SER A 206 29.05 48.58 11.01
CA SER A 206 30.19 49.50 10.88
C SER A 206 31.44 48.85 10.28
N VAL A 207 31.36 47.57 9.93
CA VAL A 207 32.40 46.77 9.29
C VAL A 207 32.69 47.29 7.88
N PRO A 208 33.93 47.70 7.59
CA PRO A 208 34.30 48.20 6.26
C PRO A 208 34.10 47.13 5.18
N VAL A 209 33.66 47.57 3.99
CA VAL A 209 33.59 46.71 2.80
C VAL A 209 35.00 46.29 2.40
N TRP A 210 35.14 45.08 1.88
CA TRP A 210 36.39 44.62 1.27
C TRP A 210 36.72 45.54 0.08
N GLU A 211 37.96 46.02 0.06
CA GLU A 211 38.51 46.90 -0.97
C GLU A 211 39.77 46.23 -1.54
N THR A 212 40.13 46.48 -2.80
CA THR A 212 41.39 46.00 -3.39
C THR A 212 42.59 46.78 -2.84
N SER A 213 43.75 46.11 -2.71
CA SER A 213 45.03 46.73 -2.29
C SER A 213 44.99 47.47 -0.95
N LYS A 214 44.12 47.05 -0.04
CA LYS A 214 43.94 47.64 1.29
C LYS A 214 44.86 46.97 2.30
N SER A 215 45.68 47.76 3.00
CA SER A 215 46.44 47.27 4.16
C SER A 215 45.48 46.77 5.25
N THR A 216 45.64 45.50 5.61
CA THR A 216 44.75 44.76 6.52
C THR A 216 45.60 43.95 7.49
N SER A 217 45.24 43.97 8.77
CA SER A 217 45.92 43.23 9.83
C SER A 217 45.23 41.89 10.11
N ILE A 218 45.96 40.93 10.69
CA ILE A 218 45.36 39.67 11.17
C ILE A 218 44.24 40.00 12.16
N GLY A 219 43.07 39.39 11.97
CA GLY A 219 41.88 39.59 12.80
C GLY A 219 40.95 40.71 12.31
N ASP A 220 41.38 41.54 11.35
CA ASP A 220 40.50 42.57 10.76
C ASP A 220 39.31 41.90 10.08
N ILE A 221 38.11 42.44 10.32
CA ILE A 221 36.89 41.98 9.67
C ILE A 221 36.55 42.91 8.50
N ARG A 222 36.17 42.32 7.36
CA ARG A 222 35.67 43.03 6.19
C ARG A 222 34.41 42.38 5.67
N ARG A 223 33.57 43.18 5.01
CA ARG A 223 32.34 42.72 4.37
C ARG A 223 32.53 42.57 2.87
N ALA A 224 32.22 41.42 2.31
CA ALA A 224 32.06 41.24 0.88
C ALA A 224 30.61 40.80 0.59
N ASP A 225 29.91 41.59 -0.22
CA ASP A 225 28.45 41.52 -0.38
C ASP A 225 27.73 41.55 1.00
N SER A 226 27.09 40.46 1.40
CA SER A 226 26.41 40.34 2.70
C SER A 226 27.17 39.45 3.71
N ASN A 227 28.36 38.99 3.35
CA ASN A 227 29.18 38.08 4.14
C ASN A 227 30.30 38.82 4.87
N TYR A 228 30.66 38.32 6.05
CA TYR A 228 31.69 38.86 6.92
C TYR A 228 32.87 37.90 6.94
N TYR A 229 34.06 38.44 6.70
CA TYR A 229 35.29 37.67 6.63
C TYR A 229 36.32 38.23 7.59
N ARG A 230 37.09 37.34 8.23
CA ARG A 230 38.21 37.69 9.10
C ARG A 230 39.52 37.43 8.39
N ALA A 231 40.42 38.42 8.39
CA ALA A 231 41.76 38.26 7.84
C ALA A 231 42.56 37.27 8.71
N VAL A 232 43.05 36.20 8.09
CA VAL A 232 43.90 35.18 8.73
C VAL A 232 45.37 35.54 8.60
N THR A 233 45.74 36.23 7.51
CA THR A 233 47.08 36.77 7.28
C THR A 233 47.05 38.30 7.16
N ALA A 234 48.14 38.97 7.52
CA ALA A 234 48.29 40.41 7.33
C ALA A 234 48.90 40.71 5.96
N GLY A 235 48.56 41.85 5.36
CA GLY A 235 49.08 42.28 4.06
C GLY A 235 48.16 43.25 3.34
N LYS A 236 48.38 43.41 2.03
CA LYS A 236 47.44 44.13 1.15
C LYS A 236 46.47 43.14 0.53
N THR A 237 45.18 43.43 0.59
CA THR A 237 44.14 42.62 -0.08
C THR A 237 44.39 42.52 -1.58
N GLY A 238 44.07 41.36 -2.15
CA GLY A 238 44.24 41.06 -3.57
C GLY A 238 43.17 41.66 -4.48
N THR A 239 42.96 41.04 -5.63
CA THR A 239 42.01 41.46 -6.67
C THR A 239 40.75 40.59 -6.72
N LEU A 240 40.76 39.42 -6.09
CA LEU A 240 39.65 38.49 -6.06
C LEU A 240 38.87 38.65 -4.77
N ARG A 241 37.80 39.44 -4.82
CA ARG A 241 36.90 39.65 -3.67
C ARG A 241 36.47 38.29 -3.06
N PRO A 242 36.58 38.10 -1.72
CA PRO A 242 36.12 36.89 -1.06
C PRO A 242 34.64 36.60 -1.35
N SER A 243 34.33 35.34 -1.66
CA SER A 243 32.97 34.87 -1.97
C SER A 243 32.65 33.48 -1.42
N HIS A 244 33.65 32.78 -0.86
CA HIS A 244 33.44 31.48 -0.21
C HIS A 244 32.56 31.65 1.04
N THR A 245 31.79 30.62 1.37
CA THR A 245 30.85 30.61 2.51
C THR A 245 31.26 29.62 3.59
N GLU A 246 32.49 29.10 3.53
CA GLU A 246 33.06 28.20 4.53
C GLU A 246 34.59 28.22 4.48
N GLY A 247 35.23 28.01 5.62
CA GLY A 247 36.69 27.90 5.70
C GLY A 247 37.44 29.16 5.30
N THR A 248 38.67 28.98 4.83
CA THR A 248 39.58 30.05 4.43
C THR A 248 39.84 30.02 2.93
N SER A 249 40.02 31.20 2.33
CA SER A 249 40.43 31.33 0.92
C SER A 249 41.27 32.59 0.71
N TRP A 250 42.21 32.53 -0.23
CA TRP A 250 43.04 33.65 -0.61
C TRP A 250 42.28 34.59 -1.56
N ASP A 251 42.38 35.91 -1.33
CA ASP A 251 41.82 36.94 -2.22
C ASP A 251 42.79 37.38 -3.34
N GLY A 252 43.89 36.64 -3.52
CA GLY A 252 44.96 36.91 -4.49
C GLY A 252 46.02 35.80 -4.49
N TRP A 253 47.16 36.04 -5.13
CA TRP A 253 48.25 35.04 -5.23
C TRP A 253 49.15 34.98 -3.98
N GLY A 254 49.07 35.97 -3.09
CA GLY A 254 49.90 36.05 -1.89
C GLY A 254 51.39 36.28 -2.20
N GLY A 255 52.18 36.67 -1.19
CA GLY A 255 53.63 36.87 -1.34
C GLY A 255 54.26 37.78 -0.28
N SER A 256 55.55 38.08 -0.41
CA SER A 256 56.35 38.84 0.58
C SER A 256 57.06 40.07 0.00
N GLY A 257 56.87 40.38 -1.29
CA GLY A 257 57.36 41.59 -1.94
C GLY A 257 56.38 42.78 -1.82
N ASP A 258 56.88 44.00 -2.05
CA ASP A 258 56.09 45.25 -1.91
C ASP A 258 54.89 45.36 -2.88
N ASP A 259 54.93 44.60 -3.98
CA ASP A 259 53.91 44.51 -5.04
C ASP A 259 53.02 43.25 -4.93
N ASP A 260 53.30 42.34 -3.99
CA ASP A 260 52.51 41.13 -3.80
C ASP A 260 51.19 41.50 -3.08
N THR A 261 50.06 41.11 -3.69
CA THR A 261 48.72 41.35 -3.16
C THR A 261 47.95 40.04 -3.03
N GLY A 262 47.23 39.89 -1.93
CA GLY A 262 46.58 38.64 -1.58
C GLY A 262 46.78 38.32 -0.10
N ILE A 263 45.69 38.26 0.65
CA ILE A 263 45.65 37.73 2.02
C ILE A 263 44.57 36.65 2.11
N GLU A 264 44.69 35.81 3.14
CA GLU A 264 43.76 34.72 3.41
C GLU A 264 42.62 35.22 4.28
N TRP A 265 41.39 34.93 3.86
CA TRP A 265 40.16 35.33 4.51
C TRP A 265 39.38 34.12 4.99
N GLU A 266 39.03 34.10 6.28
CA GLU A 266 38.12 33.13 6.88
C GLU A 266 36.69 33.64 6.78
N TYR A 267 35.76 32.84 6.26
CA TYR A 267 34.33 33.16 6.32
C TYR A 267 33.83 33.06 7.77
N LEU A 268 33.21 34.12 8.29
CA LEU A 268 32.62 34.14 9.62
C LEU A 268 31.11 33.85 9.58
N HIS A 269 30.33 34.71 8.92
CA HIS A 269 28.87 34.62 8.88
C HIS A 269 28.25 35.49 7.76
N SER A 270 26.96 35.29 7.48
CA SER A 270 26.16 36.08 6.51
C SER A 270 25.23 37.10 7.20
N GLY A 271 25.68 37.69 8.31
CA GLY A 271 24.91 38.65 9.12
C GLY A 271 23.94 38.04 10.15
N PHE A 272 23.91 36.72 10.28
CA PHE A 272 23.13 35.98 11.28
C PHE A 272 23.92 34.78 11.80
N GLY A 273 23.51 34.26 12.95
CA GLY A 273 24.01 33.00 13.50
C GLY A 273 22.88 32.13 14.02
N ILE A 274 23.22 30.86 14.26
CA ILE A 274 22.29 29.83 14.68
C ILE A 274 22.86 29.15 15.93
N ALA A 275 22.02 29.00 16.95
CA ALA A 275 22.38 28.26 18.17
C ALA A 275 21.33 27.18 18.45
N ARG A 276 21.73 26.08 19.07
CA ARG A 276 20.83 25.01 19.53
C ARG A 276 20.57 25.18 21.03
N ILE A 277 19.31 25.37 21.40
CA ILE A 277 18.92 25.56 22.81
C ILE A 277 19.07 24.23 23.55
N THR A 278 19.76 24.23 24.68
CA THR A 278 19.96 23.06 25.55
C THR A 278 19.18 23.17 26.86
N ALA A 279 18.82 24.38 27.28
CA ALA A 279 17.91 24.64 28.40
C ALA A 279 17.19 25.98 28.20
N ALA A 280 15.95 26.09 28.65
CA ALA A 280 15.11 27.28 28.50
C ALA A 280 14.44 27.66 29.83
N ASN A 281 14.32 28.96 30.10
CA ASN A 281 13.72 29.53 31.29
C ASN A 281 13.07 30.90 30.99
N GLY A 282 11.97 30.89 30.23
CA GLY A 282 11.15 32.08 29.95
C GLY A 282 11.87 33.12 29.11
N THR A 283 12.60 34.02 29.77
CA THR A 283 13.37 35.10 29.14
C THR A 283 14.81 34.71 28.82
N THR A 284 15.31 33.57 29.32
CA THR A 284 16.70 33.14 29.08
C THR A 284 16.76 31.71 28.56
N ALA A 285 17.79 31.42 27.74
CA ALA A 285 18.09 30.07 27.28
C ALA A 285 19.59 29.82 27.25
N THR A 286 20.02 28.63 27.68
CA THR A 286 21.38 28.14 27.42
C THR A 286 21.38 27.48 26.05
N ALA A 287 22.37 27.80 25.21
CA ALA A 287 22.45 27.28 23.85
C ALA A 287 23.90 26.98 23.43
N GLU A 288 24.06 26.06 22.50
CA GLU A 288 25.32 25.73 21.84
C GLU A 288 25.34 26.40 20.46
N VAL A 289 26.37 27.19 20.16
CA VAL A 289 26.51 27.87 18.85
C VAL A 289 26.78 26.83 17.76
N ILE A 290 25.94 26.81 16.72
CA ILE A 290 26.06 25.94 15.53
C ILE A 290 26.74 26.68 14.38
N SER A 291 26.33 27.93 14.15
CA SER A 291 27.01 28.87 13.26
C SER A 291 27.32 30.16 14.01
N TYR A 292 28.48 30.76 13.70
CA TYR A 292 29.01 31.92 14.41
C TYR A 292 27.93 32.99 14.62
N ILE A 293 27.73 33.39 15.88
CA ILE A 293 26.79 34.46 16.24
C ILE A 293 27.48 35.81 16.02
N PRO A 294 26.93 36.72 15.18
CA PRO A 294 27.53 38.02 14.91
C PRO A 294 27.87 38.78 16.20
N SER A 295 29.03 39.42 16.27
CA SER A 295 29.41 40.22 17.45
C SER A 295 28.43 41.36 17.74
N GLN A 296 27.70 41.80 16.73
CA GLN A 296 26.68 42.85 16.70
C GLN A 296 25.38 42.45 17.38
N VAL A 297 25.29 41.20 17.86
CA VAL A 297 24.18 40.72 18.70
C VAL A 297 24.70 40.12 20.01
N VAL A 298 25.96 40.40 20.37
CA VAL A 298 26.59 39.94 21.62
C VAL A 298 26.62 41.09 22.63
N GLY A 299 26.10 40.84 23.83
CA GLY A 299 25.96 41.82 24.90
C GLY A 299 24.64 42.59 24.85
N GLU A 300 24.22 43.10 26.01
CA GLU A 300 22.90 43.73 26.22
C GLU A 300 22.67 44.96 25.32
N ASP A 301 23.71 45.78 25.13
CA ASP A 301 23.66 46.99 24.28
C ASP A 301 23.43 46.68 22.79
N ASN A 302 23.59 45.42 22.39
CA ASN A 302 23.50 44.92 21.02
C ASN A 302 22.25 44.05 20.78
N ALA A 303 21.23 44.15 21.64
CA ALA A 303 20.02 43.35 21.51
C ALA A 303 19.31 43.60 20.16
N SER A 304 18.95 42.51 19.48
CA SER A 304 18.31 42.55 18.17
C SER A 304 16.89 42.03 18.24
N TYR A 305 15.96 42.73 17.59
CA TYR A 305 14.60 42.24 17.38
C TYR A 305 14.50 41.19 16.27
N LYS A 306 15.56 41.03 15.45
CA LYS A 306 15.57 40.07 14.34
C LYS A 306 16.01 38.69 14.81
N TRP A 307 15.05 37.89 15.21
CA TRP A 307 15.26 36.50 15.61
C TRP A 307 14.12 35.63 15.11
N ALA A 308 14.34 34.31 15.06
CA ALA A 308 13.29 33.35 14.73
C ALA A 308 13.47 32.05 15.52
N LYS A 309 12.35 31.50 15.99
CA LYS A 309 12.29 30.18 16.65
C LYS A 309 12.29 29.07 15.61
N TYR A 310 12.59 27.85 16.03
CA TYR A 310 12.43 26.67 15.19
C TYR A 310 10.95 26.40 14.92
N ALA A 311 10.59 26.14 13.66
CA ALA A 311 9.19 26.00 13.27
C ALA A 311 8.49 24.79 13.92
N TRP A 312 9.19 23.66 14.08
CA TRP A 312 8.57 22.38 14.50
C TRP A 312 8.91 21.97 15.94
N ASN A 313 7.90 21.95 16.79
CA ASN A 313 8.04 21.63 18.22
C ASN A 313 6.73 21.09 18.80
N SER A 314 6.74 20.72 20.08
CA SER A 314 5.57 20.12 20.74
C SER A 314 4.36 21.06 20.89
N VAL A 315 4.52 22.37 20.66
CA VAL A 315 3.43 23.37 20.73
C VAL A 315 2.94 23.73 19.32
N ASN A 316 3.86 24.07 18.41
CA ASN A 316 3.53 24.42 17.02
C ASN A 316 3.16 23.21 16.16
N GLY A 317 3.36 22.01 16.69
CA GLY A 317 3.23 20.74 15.98
C GLY A 317 4.39 20.49 15.03
N TYR A 318 4.28 19.37 14.32
CA TYR A 318 5.24 18.87 13.35
C TYR A 318 4.58 18.74 11.97
N PRO A 319 5.37 18.55 10.90
CA PRO A 319 4.83 18.34 9.56
C PRO A 319 3.76 17.24 9.49
N GLY A 320 2.69 17.51 8.77
CA GLY A 320 1.57 16.61 8.54
C GLY A 320 1.63 15.87 7.20
N THR A 321 2.51 16.28 6.29
CA THR A 321 2.77 15.59 5.01
C THR A 321 4.21 15.80 4.53
N VAL A 322 4.69 14.88 3.70
CA VAL A 322 6.07 14.87 3.20
C VAL A 322 6.14 14.24 1.80
N VAL A 323 6.99 14.77 0.91
CA VAL A 323 7.25 14.19 -0.42
C VAL A 323 8.64 14.57 -0.94
N TYR A 324 9.28 13.68 -1.70
CA TYR A 324 10.44 14.02 -2.51
C TYR A 324 10.00 14.59 -3.87
N TYR A 325 10.58 15.71 -4.28
CA TYR A 325 10.34 16.27 -5.61
C TYR A 325 11.54 17.12 -6.05
N GLN A 326 11.98 17.02 -7.30
CA GLN A 326 13.12 17.78 -7.86
C GLN A 326 14.35 17.88 -6.92
N GLN A 327 14.82 16.75 -6.38
CA GLN A 327 15.97 16.68 -5.46
C GLN A 327 15.83 17.52 -4.18
N ARG A 328 14.61 17.80 -3.74
CA ARG A 328 14.31 18.41 -2.44
C ARG A 328 13.35 17.52 -1.66
N LEU A 329 13.45 17.58 -0.33
CA LEU A 329 12.47 16.99 0.57
C LEU A 329 11.52 18.09 1.02
N TYR A 330 10.25 17.94 0.67
CA TYR A 330 9.18 18.88 1.02
C TYR A 330 8.44 18.37 2.24
N PHE A 331 8.30 19.21 3.24
CA PHE A 331 7.41 19.06 4.37
C PHE A 331 6.31 20.11 4.28
N ALA A 332 5.10 19.79 4.72
CA ALA A 332 4.05 20.80 4.79
C ALA A 332 3.09 20.55 5.94
N ALA A 333 2.42 21.64 6.32
CA ALA A 333 1.43 21.76 7.40
C ALA A 333 1.94 21.35 8.77
N SER A 334 1.87 22.25 9.75
CA SER A 334 1.89 21.88 11.17
C SER A 334 0.66 22.45 11.86
N THR A 335 0.45 22.11 13.14
CA THR A 335 -0.68 22.61 13.92
C THR A 335 -0.76 24.15 13.92
N ALA A 336 0.37 24.84 14.06
CA ALA A 336 0.44 26.29 14.01
C ALA A 336 0.55 26.87 12.58
N PHE A 337 1.10 26.10 11.64
CA PHE A 337 1.38 26.55 10.28
C PHE A 337 0.74 25.63 9.23
N PRO A 338 -0.61 25.55 9.16
CA PRO A 338 -1.32 24.58 8.32
C PRO A 338 -1.21 24.86 6.82
N GLN A 339 -0.79 26.07 6.42
CA GLN A 339 -0.70 26.53 5.03
C GLN A 339 0.75 26.67 4.53
N THR A 340 1.72 26.23 5.33
CA THR A 340 3.15 26.43 5.06
C THR A 340 3.78 25.17 4.49
N ILE A 341 4.63 25.37 3.48
CA ILE A 341 5.51 24.39 2.87
C ILE A 341 6.95 24.75 3.23
N TRP A 342 7.73 23.76 3.66
CA TRP A 342 9.16 23.85 3.88
C TRP A 342 9.87 22.84 2.98
N ALA A 343 10.68 23.30 2.04
CA ALA A 343 11.53 22.45 1.22
C ALA A 343 13.00 22.61 1.63
N SER A 344 13.70 21.49 1.74
CA SER A 344 15.16 21.46 1.94
C SER A 344 15.88 22.13 0.77
N ARG A 345 17.18 22.40 0.92
CA ARG A 345 18.08 22.70 -0.21
C ARG A 345 18.08 21.56 -1.22
N THR A 346 18.44 21.89 -2.46
CA THR A 346 18.60 20.90 -3.53
C THR A 346 19.76 19.96 -3.20
N GLY A 347 19.54 18.65 -3.23
CA GLY A 347 20.58 17.64 -3.02
C GLY A 347 20.95 17.36 -1.55
N ASP A 348 20.69 18.26 -0.61
CA ASP A 348 20.79 18.00 0.84
C ASP A 348 19.40 18.08 1.50
N TYR A 349 18.77 16.91 1.66
CA TYR A 349 17.41 16.76 2.19
C TYR A 349 17.22 17.22 3.65
N LYS A 350 18.30 17.48 4.38
CA LYS A 350 18.26 17.88 5.79
C LYS A 350 18.64 19.34 5.99
N ASP A 351 19.21 20.00 4.98
CA ASP A 351 19.63 21.38 5.07
C ASP A 351 18.49 22.32 4.68
N PHE A 352 18.11 23.21 5.60
CA PHE A 352 17.17 24.30 5.38
C PHE A 352 17.91 25.65 5.39
N GLY A 353 19.17 25.70 4.97
CA GLY A 353 19.96 26.93 4.90
C GLY A 353 19.47 27.93 3.83
N LYS A 354 19.76 29.21 4.08
CA LYS A 354 19.65 30.30 3.10
C LYS A 354 21.01 30.94 2.91
N SER A 355 21.25 31.45 1.71
CA SER A 355 22.42 32.24 1.36
C SER A 355 22.05 33.73 1.36
N ASN A 356 23.07 34.58 1.33
CA ASN A 356 22.89 36.02 1.19
C ASN A 356 23.92 36.58 0.19
N PRO A 357 23.51 36.95 -1.04
CA PRO A 357 22.14 36.92 -1.58
C PRO A 357 21.59 35.50 -1.75
N THR A 358 20.25 35.37 -1.76
CA THR A 358 19.55 34.10 -1.98
C THR A 358 20.03 33.42 -3.26
N GLN A 359 20.34 32.13 -3.17
CA GLN A 359 20.71 31.28 -4.29
C GLN A 359 19.56 30.34 -4.68
N ASP A 360 19.56 29.86 -5.92
CA ASP A 360 18.48 29.03 -6.47
C ASP A 360 18.36 27.65 -5.80
N ASP A 361 19.43 27.18 -5.15
CA ASP A 361 19.49 25.92 -4.42
C ASP A 361 19.13 26.04 -2.92
N ASP A 362 18.92 27.26 -2.41
CA ASP A 362 18.54 27.52 -1.02
C ASP A 362 17.17 26.91 -0.67
N ARG A 363 16.86 26.80 0.63
CA ARG A 363 15.56 26.32 1.10
C ARG A 363 14.38 27.10 0.52
N ILE A 364 13.22 26.45 0.41
CA ILE A 364 11.95 27.12 0.07
C ILE A 364 11.07 27.13 1.32
N ILE A 365 10.60 28.30 1.73
CA ILE A 365 9.51 28.42 2.71
C ILE A 365 8.42 29.25 2.06
N TYR A 366 7.23 28.67 1.95
CA TYR A 366 6.11 29.32 1.30
C TYR A 366 4.84 29.09 2.10
N THR A 367 4.20 30.18 2.51
CA THR A 367 2.88 30.17 3.15
C THR A 367 1.89 30.82 2.20
N TYR A 368 0.91 30.05 1.72
CA TYR A 368 -0.07 30.59 0.77
C TYR A 368 -1.17 31.35 1.52
N ALA A 369 -1.60 32.49 0.96
CA ALA A 369 -2.71 33.27 1.50
C ALA A 369 -4.03 32.88 0.81
N GLY A 370 -4.89 32.15 1.52
CA GLY A 370 -6.24 31.80 1.06
C GLY A 370 -7.33 32.67 1.69
N ARG A 371 -8.52 32.74 1.06
CA ARG A 371 -9.72 33.36 1.67
C ARG A 371 -10.17 32.66 2.96
N GLN A 372 -9.83 31.38 3.08
CA GLN A 372 -10.06 30.52 4.23
C GLN A 372 -8.75 29.81 4.55
N VAL A 373 -8.59 29.42 5.82
CA VAL A 373 -7.47 28.57 6.23
C VAL A 373 -7.77 27.16 5.74
N ASN A 374 -7.18 26.75 4.61
CA ASN A 374 -7.23 25.35 4.17
C ASN A 374 -5.89 24.68 4.51
N GLU A 375 -5.95 23.65 5.35
CA GLU A 375 -4.78 22.89 5.72
C GLU A 375 -4.25 22.12 4.51
N ILE A 376 -2.94 22.15 4.27
CA ILE A 376 -2.28 21.28 3.28
C ILE A 376 -2.28 19.87 3.84
N ARG A 377 -3.06 18.97 3.24
CA ARG A 377 -3.19 17.59 3.70
C ARG A 377 -2.22 16.67 2.99
N HIS A 378 -2.00 16.85 1.69
CA HIS A 378 -1.10 15.99 0.93
C HIS A 378 -0.30 16.78 -0.10
N LEU A 379 0.93 16.34 -0.33
CA LEU A 379 1.72 16.70 -1.50
C LEU A 379 1.94 15.43 -2.32
N ILE A 380 1.71 15.50 -3.63
CA ILE A 380 1.81 14.34 -4.53
C ILE A 380 2.46 14.76 -5.86
N ASP A 381 3.34 13.91 -6.38
CA ASP A 381 3.91 14.07 -7.71
C ASP A 381 3.11 13.26 -8.74
N VAL A 382 2.58 13.96 -9.74
CA VAL A 382 1.85 13.39 -10.89
C VAL A 382 2.36 13.99 -12.20
N GLY A 383 3.67 14.22 -12.29
CA GLY A 383 4.34 14.94 -13.38
C GLY A 383 4.48 16.45 -13.13
N SER A 384 3.81 16.94 -12.09
CA SER A 384 4.03 18.21 -11.43
C SER A 384 3.65 18.04 -9.97
N LEU A 385 4.23 18.85 -9.09
CA LEU A 385 3.89 18.80 -7.68
C LEU A 385 2.50 19.39 -7.45
N VAL A 386 1.60 18.60 -6.89
CA VAL A 386 0.22 18.99 -6.56
C VAL A 386 0.04 18.96 -5.05
N ALA A 387 -0.53 20.04 -4.51
CA ALA A 387 -0.95 20.14 -3.12
C ALA A 387 -2.46 19.94 -3.01
N LEU A 388 -2.87 18.93 -2.24
CA LEU A 388 -4.26 18.68 -1.88
C LEU A 388 -4.52 19.27 -0.49
N THR A 389 -5.43 20.23 -0.40
CA THR A 389 -5.79 20.90 0.85
C THR A 389 -7.15 20.46 1.36
N SER A 390 -7.53 20.89 2.56
CA SER A 390 -8.89 20.68 3.10
C SER A 390 -10.00 21.37 2.28
N GLY A 391 -9.68 22.31 1.38
CA GLY A 391 -10.67 23.10 0.64
C GLY A 391 -10.50 23.14 -0.88
N GLY A 392 -9.41 22.60 -1.43
CA GLY A 392 -9.17 22.60 -2.87
C GLY A 392 -7.83 22.01 -3.27
N GLU A 393 -7.67 21.84 -4.58
CA GLU A 393 -6.50 21.29 -5.24
C GLU A 393 -5.66 22.43 -5.84
N TYR A 394 -4.33 22.38 -5.66
CA TYR A 394 -3.42 23.41 -6.14
C TYR A 394 -2.22 22.77 -6.85
N VAL A 395 -1.81 23.34 -7.98
CA VAL A 395 -0.55 22.96 -8.63
C VAL A 395 0.56 23.90 -8.15
N ILE A 396 1.74 23.33 -7.93
CA ILE A 396 2.95 24.08 -7.60
C ILE A 396 3.79 24.17 -8.87
N THR A 397 4.06 25.40 -9.31
CA THR A 397 4.85 25.68 -10.51
C THR A 397 6.07 26.53 -10.19
N GLY A 398 7.12 26.34 -10.98
CA GLY A 398 8.37 27.07 -10.87
C GLY A 398 8.54 28.07 -12.01
N ASP A 399 9.79 28.23 -12.44
CA ASP A 399 10.17 29.13 -13.53
C ASP A 399 9.67 28.63 -14.91
N GLN A 400 10.13 29.28 -15.99
CA GLN A 400 9.77 28.89 -17.37
C GLN A 400 10.21 27.45 -17.73
N ASN A 401 11.22 26.92 -17.03
CA ASN A 401 11.70 25.55 -17.19
C ASN A 401 11.07 24.58 -16.16
N LYS A 402 10.08 25.06 -15.38
CA LYS A 402 9.40 24.34 -14.30
C LYS A 402 10.32 23.95 -13.14
N VAL A 403 11.44 24.66 -12.96
CA VAL A 403 12.37 24.46 -11.85
C VAL A 403 11.89 25.25 -10.64
N LEU A 404 11.77 24.57 -9.50
CA LEU A 404 11.40 25.20 -8.23
C LEU A 404 12.62 25.78 -7.52
N THR A 405 12.61 27.10 -7.34
CA THR A 405 13.62 27.85 -6.59
C THR A 405 12.94 28.72 -5.53
N PRO A 406 13.68 29.23 -4.53
CA PRO A 406 13.10 30.15 -3.54
C PRO A 406 12.53 31.43 -4.16
N SER A 407 13.07 31.86 -5.29
CA SER A 407 12.62 33.03 -6.05
C SER A 407 11.52 32.70 -7.07
N SER A 408 11.35 31.42 -7.41
CA SER A 408 10.37 30.94 -8.38
C SER A 408 9.56 29.77 -7.81
N PHE A 409 8.53 30.14 -7.04
CA PHE A 409 7.58 29.22 -6.45
C PHE A 409 6.18 29.82 -6.49
N ALA A 410 5.29 29.22 -7.28
CA ALA A 410 3.90 29.65 -7.43
C ALA A 410 2.95 28.53 -6.99
N PHE A 411 1.84 28.92 -6.37
CA PHE A 411 0.84 28.03 -5.80
C PHE A 411 -0.54 28.37 -6.40
N SER A 412 -0.96 27.63 -7.42
CA SER A 412 -2.09 27.99 -8.29
C SER A 412 -3.26 27.03 -8.16
N SER A 413 -4.44 27.56 -7.80
CA SER A 413 -5.67 26.78 -7.62
C SER A 413 -6.11 26.10 -8.91
N GLN A 414 -6.50 24.82 -8.82
CA GLN A 414 -7.03 24.01 -9.91
C GLN A 414 -8.51 23.71 -9.72
N GLY A 415 -8.93 23.48 -8.47
CA GLY A 415 -10.30 23.22 -8.10
C GLY A 415 -10.58 23.61 -6.65
N SER A 416 -11.85 23.47 -6.26
CA SER A 416 -12.35 23.73 -4.91
C SER A 416 -12.86 22.46 -4.23
N ASN A 417 -12.33 21.28 -4.60
CA ASN A 417 -12.66 20.05 -3.90
C ASN A 417 -11.58 19.77 -2.86
N GLY A 418 -11.94 19.95 -1.58
CA GLY A 418 -11.06 19.54 -0.49
C GLY A 418 -10.80 18.03 -0.50
N SER A 419 -9.62 17.62 -0.03
CA SER A 419 -9.21 16.22 0.14
C SER A 419 -9.31 15.79 1.61
N SER A 420 -9.59 14.53 1.91
CA SER A 420 -9.57 13.96 3.27
C SER A 420 -8.15 13.76 3.81
N ASN A 421 -8.00 13.17 5.00
CA ASN A 421 -6.69 12.75 5.52
C ASN A 421 -6.19 11.41 4.99
N VAL A 422 -7.01 10.66 4.24
CA VAL A 422 -6.58 9.42 3.58
C VAL A 422 -5.56 9.77 2.49
N PRO A 423 -4.33 9.21 2.51
CA PRO A 423 -3.29 9.53 1.52
C PRO A 423 -3.76 9.29 0.08
N PRO A 424 -3.49 10.21 -0.87
CA PRO A 424 -3.81 10.00 -2.28
C PRO A 424 -2.92 8.92 -2.89
N ILE A 425 -3.38 8.34 -4.00
CA ILE A 425 -2.65 7.33 -4.77
C ILE A 425 -2.25 7.93 -6.11
N ALA A 426 -0.97 7.87 -6.45
CA ALA A 426 -0.49 8.19 -7.80
C ALA A 426 -0.66 6.95 -8.70
N VAL A 427 -1.33 7.12 -9.84
CA VAL A 427 -1.46 6.10 -10.89
C VAL A 427 -1.01 6.74 -12.20
N ALA A 428 0.19 6.43 -12.65
CA ALA A 428 0.87 7.18 -13.73
C ALA A 428 0.89 8.69 -13.42
N ASN A 429 0.35 9.53 -14.31
CA ASN A 429 0.28 11.00 -14.12
C ASN A 429 -1.08 11.47 -13.56
N ILE A 430 -1.78 10.60 -12.81
CA ILE A 430 -3.12 10.85 -12.27
C ILE A 430 -3.06 10.68 -10.76
N ALA A 431 -3.65 11.62 -10.02
CA ALA A 431 -3.87 11.47 -8.59
C ALA A 431 -5.29 10.96 -8.34
N LEU A 432 -5.41 9.82 -7.66
CA LEU A 432 -6.66 9.39 -7.05
C LEU A 432 -6.70 9.91 -5.61
N PHE A 433 -7.77 10.60 -5.22
CA PHE A 433 -7.92 11.13 -3.88
C PHE A 433 -9.36 11.03 -3.37
N VAL A 434 -9.49 10.92 -2.06
CA VAL A 434 -10.78 10.96 -1.36
C VAL A 434 -11.08 12.40 -0.96
N GLN A 435 -12.28 12.90 -1.24
CA GLN A 435 -12.71 14.27 -0.88
C GLN A 435 -12.80 14.46 0.64
N GLU A 436 -12.84 15.71 1.11
CA GLU A 436 -12.79 16.12 2.52
C GLU A 436 -13.80 15.41 3.43
N LYS A 437 -15.02 15.13 2.95
CA LYS A 437 -16.04 14.40 3.72
C LYS A 437 -15.88 12.88 3.72
N GLY A 438 -14.90 12.33 3.00
CA GLY A 438 -14.55 10.90 3.03
C GLY A 438 -15.40 9.99 2.12
N SER A 439 -16.51 10.47 1.56
CA SER A 439 -17.50 9.65 0.86
C SER A 439 -17.41 9.69 -0.67
N VAL A 440 -16.47 10.45 -1.23
CA VAL A 440 -16.33 10.63 -2.69
C VAL A 440 -14.89 10.41 -3.08
N VAL A 441 -14.67 9.56 -4.07
CA VAL A 441 -13.38 9.32 -4.71
C VAL A 441 -13.34 10.10 -6.02
N ARG A 442 -12.26 10.85 -6.22
CA ARG A 442 -11.99 11.55 -7.47
C ARG A 442 -10.66 11.14 -8.05
N ASP A 443 -10.57 11.25 -9.36
CA ASP A 443 -9.28 11.40 -10.02
C ASP A 443 -8.95 12.88 -10.23
N LEU A 444 -7.68 13.16 -10.52
CA LEU A 444 -7.18 14.46 -10.92
C LEU A 444 -6.06 14.24 -11.93
N ALA A 445 -6.26 14.69 -13.17
CA ALA A 445 -5.27 14.54 -14.23
C ALA A 445 -5.15 15.83 -15.03
N TYR A 446 -3.99 16.03 -15.65
CA TYR A 446 -3.78 17.16 -16.54
C TYR A 446 -4.67 17.02 -17.80
N SER A 447 -5.32 18.12 -18.17
CA SER A 447 -6.20 18.24 -19.32
C SER A 447 -5.71 19.38 -20.22
N PHE A 448 -5.49 19.05 -21.49
CA PHE A 448 -5.08 20.03 -22.50
C PHE A 448 -6.18 21.05 -22.82
N ASP A 449 -7.45 20.69 -22.61
CA ASP A 449 -8.59 21.56 -22.93
C ASP A 449 -8.66 22.79 -22.03
N VAL A 450 -8.24 22.65 -20.77
CA VAL A 450 -8.25 23.72 -19.77
C VAL A 450 -6.85 24.15 -19.34
N ASP A 451 -5.80 23.59 -19.96
CA ASP A 451 -4.39 23.79 -19.62
C ASP A 451 -4.15 23.71 -18.09
N GLY A 452 -4.63 22.62 -17.48
CA GLY A 452 -4.64 22.48 -16.03
C GLY A 452 -5.12 21.11 -15.56
N TYR A 453 -5.15 20.91 -14.26
CA TYR A 453 -5.61 19.66 -13.66
C TYR A 453 -7.13 19.66 -13.47
N GLN A 454 -7.80 18.65 -14.02
CA GLN A 454 -9.24 18.44 -13.90
C GLN A 454 -9.53 17.04 -13.38
N GLY A 455 -10.53 16.96 -12.49
CA GLY A 455 -10.91 15.71 -11.84
C GLY A 455 -12.35 15.29 -12.08
N ASN A 456 -12.60 13.99 -12.16
CA ASN A 456 -13.93 13.38 -12.26
C ASN A 456 -14.35 12.73 -10.95
N ASP A 457 -15.65 12.68 -10.68
CA ASP A 457 -16.21 11.89 -9.58
C ASP A 457 -16.35 10.42 -10.02
N LEU A 458 -15.55 9.54 -9.42
CA LEU A 458 -15.54 8.11 -9.73
C LEU A 458 -16.63 7.34 -8.98
N THR A 459 -17.26 7.95 -7.99
CA THR A 459 -18.32 7.35 -7.15
C THR A 459 -19.72 7.68 -7.63
N ILE A 460 -19.87 8.59 -8.59
CA ILE A 460 -21.16 9.14 -9.02
C ILE A 460 -22.20 8.09 -9.43
N LEU A 461 -21.75 6.98 -10.04
CA LEU A 461 -22.64 5.89 -10.44
C LEU A 461 -22.92 4.88 -9.33
N ALA A 462 -22.09 4.83 -8.30
CA ALA A 462 -22.15 3.88 -7.20
C ALA A 462 -22.33 4.59 -5.84
N ASN A 463 -23.01 5.75 -5.84
CA ASN A 463 -23.14 6.61 -4.67
C ASN A 463 -23.74 5.91 -3.44
N HIS A 464 -24.61 4.92 -3.63
CA HIS A 464 -25.21 4.09 -2.57
C HIS A 464 -24.16 3.31 -1.78
N LEU A 465 -23.00 3.00 -2.37
CA LEU A 465 -21.88 2.37 -1.69
C LEU A 465 -21.11 3.33 -0.77
N PHE A 466 -21.38 4.63 -0.82
CA PHE A 466 -20.66 5.64 -0.03
C PHE A 466 -21.58 6.53 0.80
N GLN A 467 -22.90 6.49 0.58
CA GLN A 467 -23.86 7.24 1.37
C GLN A 467 -23.73 6.91 2.86
N LYS A 468 -23.46 7.95 3.67
CA LYS A 468 -23.26 7.85 5.14
C LYS A 468 -22.01 7.08 5.58
N HIS A 469 -21.08 6.83 4.66
CA HIS A 469 -19.84 6.12 4.94
C HIS A 469 -18.64 6.90 4.43
N SER A 470 -17.52 6.73 5.11
CA SER A 470 -16.24 7.30 4.74
C SER A 470 -15.22 6.21 4.44
N ILE A 471 -14.28 6.49 3.53
CA ILE A 471 -13.11 5.63 3.30
C ILE A 471 -12.08 5.93 4.40
N VAL A 472 -11.52 4.87 4.99
CA VAL A 472 -10.55 4.98 6.10
C VAL A 472 -9.14 4.57 5.70
N ASP A 473 -8.99 3.67 4.73
CA ASP A 473 -7.71 3.22 4.18
C ASP A 473 -7.90 2.65 2.78
N TRP A 474 -6.87 2.71 1.96
CA TRP A 474 -6.91 2.16 0.61
C TRP A 474 -5.52 1.96 0.01
N CYS A 475 -5.41 1.06 -0.95
CA CYS A 475 -4.19 0.86 -1.73
C CYS A 475 -4.51 0.52 -3.19
N PHE A 476 -3.51 0.55 -4.05
CA PHE A 476 -3.63 0.24 -5.47
C PHE A 476 -2.71 -0.92 -5.84
N SER A 477 -3.24 -1.87 -6.60
CA SER A 477 -2.50 -2.96 -7.24
C SER A 477 -2.56 -2.72 -8.75
N ILE A 478 -1.40 -2.57 -9.38
CA ILE A 478 -1.29 -2.36 -10.83
C ILE A 478 -1.52 -3.70 -11.53
N VAL A 479 -0.86 -4.76 -11.06
CA VAL A 479 -0.95 -6.11 -11.62
C VAL A 479 -1.59 -7.05 -10.60
N PRO A 480 -2.60 -7.85 -10.97
CA PRO A 480 -3.05 -8.13 -12.35
C PRO A 480 -4.27 -7.31 -12.83
N TYR A 481 -4.94 -6.53 -11.96
CA TYR A 481 -6.25 -5.95 -12.29
C TYR A 481 -6.27 -4.44 -12.54
N SER A 482 -5.23 -3.69 -12.16
CA SER A 482 -5.29 -2.22 -12.05
C SER A 482 -6.49 -1.79 -11.18
N SER A 483 -6.43 -2.15 -9.89
CA SER A 483 -7.54 -2.02 -8.96
C SER A 483 -7.16 -1.29 -7.68
N ALA A 484 -8.03 -0.36 -7.27
CA ALA A 484 -8.01 0.25 -5.95
C ALA A 484 -8.84 -0.58 -4.96
N PHE A 485 -8.24 -0.95 -3.83
CA PHE A 485 -8.90 -1.62 -2.72
C PHE A 485 -9.22 -0.59 -1.63
N CYS A 486 -10.49 -0.32 -1.39
CA CYS A 486 -10.97 0.76 -0.53
C CYS A 486 -11.72 0.21 0.68
N ILE A 487 -11.28 0.57 1.88
CA ILE A 487 -11.92 0.15 3.14
C ILE A 487 -12.82 1.28 3.65
N ARG A 488 -14.08 0.95 3.92
CA ARG A 488 -15.05 1.85 4.57
C ARG A 488 -14.92 1.81 6.10
N ASP A 489 -15.40 2.88 6.74
CA ASP A 489 -15.47 3.03 8.20
C ASP A 489 -16.21 1.91 8.95
N ASP A 490 -17.16 1.24 8.29
CA ASP A 490 -17.90 0.09 8.84
C ASP A 490 -17.20 -1.26 8.64
N GLY A 491 -16.05 -1.27 7.96
CA GLY A 491 -15.22 -2.43 7.69
C GLY A 491 -15.56 -3.15 6.38
N LYS A 492 -16.39 -2.56 5.52
CA LYS A 492 -16.68 -3.11 4.20
C LYS A 492 -15.56 -2.78 3.21
N LEU A 493 -15.08 -3.80 2.49
CA LEU A 493 -14.13 -3.63 1.39
C LEU A 493 -14.88 -3.39 0.08
N LEU A 494 -14.42 -2.41 -0.68
CA LEU A 494 -14.86 -2.12 -2.05
C LEU A 494 -13.65 -2.19 -2.97
N VAL A 495 -13.82 -2.74 -4.17
CA VAL A 495 -12.77 -2.76 -5.20
C VAL A 495 -13.22 -1.92 -6.38
N MET A 496 -12.35 -1.04 -6.85
CA MET A 496 -12.54 -0.29 -8.09
C MET A 496 -11.49 -0.70 -9.10
N THR A 497 -11.90 -1.35 -10.18
CA THR A 497 -11.04 -1.50 -11.36
C THR A 497 -10.99 -0.18 -12.09
N TYR A 498 -9.80 0.37 -12.30
CA TYR A 498 -9.58 1.71 -12.84
C TYR A 498 -8.61 1.70 -14.02
N LEU A 499 -9.13 2.13 -15.18
CA LEU A 499 -8.36 2.44 -16.38
C LEU A 499 -9.00 3.66 -17.06
N ARG A 500 -8.35 4.81 -16.91
CA ARG A 500 -8.88 6.09 -17.45
C ARG A 500 -9.00 6.07 -18.97
N ASP A 501 -7.99 5.56 -19.67
CA ASP A 501 -7.93 5.55 -21.15
C ASP A 501 -9.04 4.73 -21.81
N GLN A 502 -9.48 3.67 -21.12
CA GLN A 502 -10.59 2.82 -21.57
C GLN A 502 -11.93 3.22 -20.94
N GLN A 503 -11.97 4.29 -20.15
CA GLN A 503 -13.14 4.76 -19.40
C GLN A 503 -13.75 3.72 -18.44
N VAL A 504 -12.92 2.81 -17.94
CA VAL A 504 -13.30 1.75 -17.00
C VAL A 504 -13.09 2.26 -15.57
N PHE A 505 -14.18 2.36 -14.82
CA PHE A 505 -14.20 2.60 -13.39
C PHE A 505 -15.37 1.81 -12.81
N ALA A 506 -15.07 0.60 -12.37
CA ALA A 506 -16.08 -0.40 -12.03
C ALA A 506 -15.98 -0.75 -10.54
N TRP A 507 -17.00 -0.38 -9.77
CA TRP A 507 -17.07 -0.68 -8.33
C TRP A 507 -17.69 -2.06 -8.09
N ALA A 508 -17.06 -2.83 -7.21
CA ALA A 508 -17.55 -4.14 -6.78
C ALA A 508 -17.30 -4.32 -5.26
N PRO A 509 -18.36 -4.42 -4.45
CA PRO A 509 -18.24 -4.80 -3.03
C PRO A 509 -17.56 -6.16 -2.80
N GLN A 510 -16.80 -6.29 -1.72
CA GLN A 510 -16.13 -7.55 -1.32
C GLN A 510 -16.57 -7.94 0.11
N SER A 511 -17.80 -8.44 0.24
CA SER A 511 -18.36 -8.81 1.54
C SER A 511 -17.61 -9.99 2.19
N SER A 512 -17.31 -9.87 3.49
CA SER A 512 -16.71 -10.92 4.32
C SER A 512 -17.38 -10.97 5.70
N THR A 513 -17.19 -12.06 6.43
CA THR A 513 -17.64 -12.21 7.83
C THR A 513 -16.83 -11.35 8.81
N GLY A 514 -15.61 -10.96 8.40
CA GLY A 514 -14.75 -10.02 9.13
C GLY A 514 -14.92 -8.57 8.66
N LYS A 515 -14.31 -7.65 9.41
CA LYS A 515 -14.23 -6.22 9.09
C LYS A 515 -12.81 -5.86 8.68
N TYR A 516 -12.64 -5.34 7.48
CA TYR A 516 -11.35 -4.83 7.01
C TYR A 516 -11.00 -3.53 7.74
N GLU A 517 -9.75 -3.37 8.18
CA GLU A 517 -9.30 -2.20 8.95
C GLU A 517 -8.13 -1.46 8.31
N SER A 518 -7.23 -2.17 7.60
CA SER A 518 -6.11 -1.56 6.87
C SER A 518 -5.72 -2.40 5.65
N THR A 519 -5.14 -1.75 4.64
CA THR A 519 -4.68 -2.41 3.41
C THR A 519 -3.39 -1.79 2.89
N CYS A 520 -2.50 -2.62 2.34
CA CYS A 520 -1.38 -2.14 1.53
C CYS A 520 -1.12 -3.09 0.37
N SER A 521 -0.46 -2.59 -0.67
CA SER A 521 0.01 -3.42 -1.78
C SER A 521 1.52 -3.32 -1.92
N ILE A 522 2.15 -4.46 -2.19
CA ILE A 522 3.60 -4.56 -2.42
C ILE A 522 3.84 -5.50 -3.60
N SER A 523 4.92 -5.26 -4.35
CA SER A 523 5.32 -6.14 -5.46
C SER A 523 5.88 -7.46 -4.93
N GLU A 524 5.34 -8.61 -5.36
CA GLU A 524 5.84 -9.94 -5.02
C GLU A 524 5.80 -10.86 -6.25
N GLY A 525 6.98 -11.31 -6.70
CA GLY A 525 7.08 -12.14 -7.90
C GLY A 525 6.61 -11.38 -9.14
N ASN A 526 5.55 -11.86 -9.79
CA ASN A 526 5.01 -11.30 -11.03
C ASN A 526 3.73 -10.45 -10.83
N GLU A 527 3.29 -10.24 -9.59
CA GLU A 527 2.06 -9.50 -9.27
C GLU A 527 2.27 -8.53 -8.11
N ASP A 528 1.33 -7.60 -7.92
CA ASP A 528 1.26 -6.81 -6.70
C ASP A 528 0.38 -7.53 -5.68
N ALA A 529 1.01 -8.06 -4.63
CA ALA A 529 0.32 -8.71 -3.53
C ALA A 529 -0.39 -7.67 -2.65
N VAL A 530 -1.66 -7.91 -2.34
CA VAL A 530 -2.46 -7.05 -1.46
C VAL A 530 -2.60 -7.71 -0.09
N TYR A 531 -2.29 -6.96 0.95
CA TYR A 531 -2.38 -7.39 2.34
C TYR A 531 -3.48 -6.62 3.06
N PHE A 532 -4.18 -7.30 3.96
CA PHE A 532 -5.26 -6.75 4.76
C PHE A 532 -5.03 -7.02 6.24
N VAL A 533 -5.46 -6.08 7.08
CA VAL A 533 -5.77 -6.35 8.49
C VAL A 533 -7.28 -6.56 8.59
N VAL A 534 -7.68 -7.73 9.08
CA VAL A 534 -9.09 -8.11 9.22
C VAL A 534 -9.41 -8.41 10.67
N ASN A 535 -10.39 -7.68 11.20
CA ASN A 535 -10.98 -7.89 12.51
C ASN A 535 -12.08 -8.96 12.42
N ARG A 536 -11.94 -10.03 13.21
CA ARG A 536 -12.83 -11.19 13.19
C ARG A 536 -13.28 -11.55 14.60
N THR A 537 -14.36 -12.34 14.67
CA THR A 537 -14.81 -12.97 15.91
C THR A 537 -14.58 -14.48 15.81
N VAL A 538 -13.67 -15.02 16.62
CA VAL A 538 -13.32 -16.44 16.64
C VAL A 538 -13.50 -16.96 18.05
N ASN A 539 -14.27 -18.04 18.22
CA ASN A 539 -14.63 -18.60 19.52
C ASN A 539 -15.13 -17.54 20.54
N GLY A 540 -15.94 -16.59 20.06
CA GLY A 540 -16.48 -15.48 20.88
C GLY A 540 -15.49 -14.36 21.23
N GLN A 541 -14.23 -14.43 20.78
CA GLN A 541 -13.21 -13.41 21.01
C GLN A 541 -12.99 -12.56 19.75
N THR A 542 -12.81 -11.25 19.95
CA THR A 542 -12.36 -10.34 18.89
C THR A 542 -10.86 -10.51 18.67
N VAL A 543 -10.50 -10.82 17.43
CA VAL A 543 -9.11 -11.07 16.99
C VAL A 543 -8.82 -10.28 15.72
N ARG A 544 -7.54 -10.02 15.45
CA ARG A 544 -7.08 -9.33 14.24
C ARG A 544 -6.05 -10.17 13.53
N TYR A 545 -6.31 -10.43 12.27
CA TYR A 545 -5.44 -11.25 11.43
C TYR A 545 -4.90 -10.41 10.29
N ILE A 546 -3.64 -10.67 9.95
CA ILE A 546 -3.03 -10.22 8.72
C ILE A 546 -3.32 -11.30 7.68
N GLU A 547 -3.87 -10.88 6.56
CA GLU A 547 -4.27 -11.77 5.47
C GLU A 547 -3.75 -11.24 4.14
N ARG A 548 -3.34 -12.13 3.25
CA ARG A 548 -2.82 -11.79 1.92
C ARG A 548 -3.79 -12.28 0.85
N LEU A 549 -4.22 -11.42 -0.06
CA LEU A 549 -5.04 -11.82 -1.19
C LEU A 549 -4.28 -12.84 -2.04
N SER A 550 -4.89 -13.99 -2.32
CA SER A 550 -4.26 -15.01 -3.17
C SER A 550 -4.27 -14.58 -4.62
N SER A 551 -3.33 -15.12 -5.41
CA SER A 551 -3.32 -14.92 -6.85
C SER A 551 -4.52 -15.61 -7.49
N ARG A 552 -5.00 -15.02 -8.59
CA ARG A 552 -5.97 -15.67 -9.50
C ARG A 552 -5.27 -16.39 -10.64
N LEU A 553 -3.94 -16.25 -10.75
CA LEU A 553 -3.10 -16.96 -11.70
C LEU A 553 -2.59 -18.25 -11.04
N PHE A 554 -3.27 -19.35 -11.30
CA PHE A 554 -2.82 -20.70 -10.95
C PHE A 554 -2.82 -21.57 -12.21
N THR A 555 -2.00 -22.62 -12.19
CA THR A 555 -1.76 -23.50 -13.35
C THR A 555 -2.49 -24.84 -13.26
N SER A 556 -2.78 -25.30 -12.04
CA SER A 556 -3.56 -26.50 -11.77
C SER A 556 -4.80 -26.13 -10.97
N ASP A 557 -5.92 -26.79 -11.23
CA ASP A 557 -7.17 -26.58 -10.50
C ASP A 557 -7.05 -26.96 -9.02
N GLU A 558 -6.07 -27.79 -8.66
CA GLU A 558 -5.73 -28.12 -7.28
C GLU A 558 -5.21 -26.91 -6.49
N ASP A 559 -4.60 -25.93 -7.18
CA ASP A 559 -4.03 -24.72 -6.57
C ASP A 559 -5.07 -23.58 -6.45
N ALA A 560 -6.33 -23.83 -6.84
CA ALA A 560 -7.41 -22.86 -6.82
C ALA A 560 -7.77 -22.42 -5.39
N PHE A 561 -7.35 -21.21 -5.00
CA PHE A 561 -7.52 -20.71 -3.63
C PHE A 561 -8.69 -19.71 -3.50
N PHE A 562 -9.89 -20.22 -3.14
CA PHE A 562 -11.13 -19.43 -3.01
C PHE A 562 -11.78 -19.55 -1.63
N VAL A 563 -10.95 -19.39 -0.60
CA VAL A 563 -11.37 -19.37 0.80
C VAL A 563 -10.72 -18.20 1.54
N ASP A 564 -11.44 -17.58 2.46
CA ASP A 564 -10.93 -16.45 3.26
C ASP A 564 -10.21 -16.93 4.53
N SER A 565 -9.17 -16.21 4.94
CA SER A 565 -8.35 -16.55 6.11
C SER A 565 -7.85 -18.01 6.08
N GLY A 566 -7.62 -18.54 4.88
CA GLY A 566 -7.36 -19.96 4.69
C GLY A 566 -5.89 -20.34 4.84
N LEU A 567 -5.65 -21.64 5.04
CA LEU A 567 -4.34 -22.28 4.97
C LEU A 567 -4.35 -23.39 3.91
N SER A 568 -3.16 -23.70 3.39
CA SER A 568 -2.95 -24.78 2.43
C SER A 568 -2.06 -25.86 3.04
N TYR A 569 -2.39 -27.11 2.75
CA TYR A 569 -1.48 -28.24 2.84
C TYR A 569 -1.11 -28.65 1.40
N ASP A 570 0.17 -28.89 1.17
CA ASP A 570 0.69 -29.37 -0.11
C ASP A 570 1.63 -30.55 0.15
N GLY A 571 1.13 -31.74 -0.13
CA GLY A 571 1.84 -33.00 0.02
C GLY A 571 2.69 -33.39 -1.18
N ARG A 572 2.70 -32.60 -2.26
CA ARG A 572 3.47 -32.88 -3.47
C ARG A 572 4.97 -32.88 -3.16
N ASN A 573 5.69 -33.87 -3.67
CA ASN A 573 7.13 -33.88 -3.54
C ASN A 573 7.76 -32.84 -4.47
N THR A 574 8.36 -31.81 -3.87
CA THR A 574 9.12 -30.77 -4.58
C THR A 574 10.63 -30.97 -4.51
N SER A 575 11.08 -32.09 -3.92
CA SER A 575 12.50 -32.42 -3.74
C SER A 575 12.95 -33.57 -4.65
N ASP A 576 14.26 -33.82 -4.69
CA ASP A 576 14.83 -34.95 -5.43
C ASP A 576 14.59 -36.32 -4.76
N ARG A 577 13.81 -36.38 -3.67
CA ARG A 577 13.49 -37.64 -2.98
C ARG A 577 12.65 -38.53 -3.87
N THR A 578 13.01 -39.80 -3.91
CA THR A 578 12.31 -40.82 -4.68
C THR A 578 11.61 -41.80 -3.75
N MET A 579 10.45 -42.29 -4.17
CA MET A 579 9.81 -43.45 -3.55
C MET A 579 9.83 -44.64 -4.51
N THR A 580 9.95 -45.85 -3.96
CA THR A 580 9.99 -47.10 -4.74
C THR A 580 9.07 -48.12 -4.10
N ILE A 581 8.15 -48.67 -4.89
CA ILE A 581 7.25 -49.75 -4.48
C ILE A 581 7.93 -51.09 -4.76
N THR A 582 8.01 -51.96 -3.75
CA THR A 582 8.71 -53.25 -3.79
C THR A 582 7.88 -54.36 -3.13
N GLY A 583 8.28 -55.63 -3.32
CA GLY A 583 7.74 -56.78 -2.60
C GLY A 583 6.72 -57.64 -3.34
N GLY A 584 6.31 -57.27 -4.56
CA GLY A 584 5.40 -58.08 -5.37
C GLY A 584 6.09 -59.11 -6.28
N SER A 585 5.36 -60.16 -6.65
CA SER A 585 5.78 -61.18 -7.63
C SER A 585 4.69 -61.41 -8.67
N GLY A 586 5.03 -61.44 -9.97
CA GLY A 586 4.04 -61.61 -11.04
C GLY A 586 3.19 -60.35 -11.25
N GLU A 587 1.86 -60.50 -11.30
CA GLU A 587 0.94 -59.36 -11.26
C GLU A 587 0.82 -58.82 -9.83
N TRP A 588 1.03 -57.51 -9.68
CA TRP A 588 0.98 -56.84 -8.39
C TRP A 588 -0.47 -56.44 -8.09
N ASP A 589 -1.21 -57.38 -7.51
CA ASP A 589 -2.63 -57.28 -7.15
C ASP A 589 -2.90 -56.30 -5.98
N TYR A 590 -3.99 -55.54 -6.05
CA TYR A 590 -4.42 -54.56 -5.04
C TYR A 590 -4.77 -55.18 -3.67
N SER A 591 -5.07 -56.47 -3.62
CA SER A 591 -5.37 -57.19 -2.38
C SER A 591 -4.13 -57.53 -1.54
N ALA A 592 -2.93 -57.42 -2.12
CA ALA A 592 -1.66 -57.68 -1.44
C ALA A 592 -1.06 -56.40 -0.81
N GLU A 593 -0.14 -56.62 0.14
CA GLU A 593 0.61 -55.54 0.78
C GLU A 593 1.98 -55.38 0.13
N TYR A 594 2.42 -54.13 -0.02
CA TYR A 594 3.69 -53.78 -0.63
C TYR A 594 4.53 -52.93 0.32
N THR A 595 5.84 -52.90 0.08
CA THR A 595 6.74 -52.01 0.81
C THR A 595 7.07 -50.80 -0.05
N ILE A 596 6.83 -49.60 0.47
CA ILE A 596 7.33 -48.36 -0.12
C ILE A 596 8.52 -47.87 0.69
N SER A 597 9.66 -47.72 0.02
CA SER A 597 10.86 -47.11 0.59
C SER A 597 11.09 -45.71 0.01
N VAL A 598 11.57 -44.77 0.83
CA VAL A 598 11.92 -43.40 0.42
C VAL A 598 13.42 -43.16 0.49
N SER A 599 13.95 -42.40 -0.47
CA SER A 599 15.36 -42.01 -0.50
C SER A 599 15.61 -40.70 0.28
N GLY A 600 16.88 -40.35 0.48
CA GLY A 600 17.26 -39.08 1.12
C GLY A 600 17.16 -39.07 2.65
N GLY A 601 17.01 -40.24 3.29
CA GLY A 601 17.01 -40.41 4.74
C GLY A 601 15.62 -40.42 5.37
N ALA A 602 15.55 -40.15 6.68
CA ALA A 602 14.31 -40.22 7.45
C ALA A 602 13.18 -39.35 6.86
N TYR A 603 11.97 -39.89 6.85
CA TYR A 603 10.77 -39.23 6.36
C TYR A 603 9.51 -39.71 7.11
N PHE A 604 9.37 -41.02 7.29
CA PHE A 604 8.17 -41.60 7.90
C PHE A 604 8.27 -41.62 9.43
N THR A 605 7.11 -41.43 10.05
CA THR A 605 6.88 -41.41 11.49
C THR A 605 5.67 -42.27 11.83
N SER A 606 5.52 -42.70 13.08
CA SER A 606 4.34 -43.49 13.49
C SER A 606 3.00 -42.78 13.27
N SER A 607 2.99 -41.44 13.17
CA SER A 607 1.80 -40.65 12.84
C SER A 607 1.38 -40.71 11.37
N ASP A 608 2.19 -41.32 10.49
CA ASP A 608 1.83 -41.47 9.07
C ASP A 608 0.97 -42.70 8.79
N VAL A 609 0.76 -43.57 9.78
CA VAL A 609 -0.19 -44.68 9.65
C VAL A 609 -1.60 -44.13 9.42
N GLY A 610 -2.26 -44.61 8.37
CA GLY A 610 -3.56 -44.12 7.92
C GLY A 610 -3.49 -42.91 6.97
N ALA A 611 -2.31 -42.37 6.69
CA ALA A 611 -2.10 -41.48 5.54
C ALA A 611 -2.03 -42.30 4.24
N GLN A 612 -2.05 -41.62 3.11
CA GLN A 612 -2.06 -42.23 1.78
C GLN A 612 -0.93 -41.65 0.93
N LEU A 613 -0.18 -42.51 0.25
CA LEU A 613 0.78 -42.12 -0.77
C LEU A 613 0.13 -42.22 -2.14
N GLN A 614 0.13 -41.14 -2.89
CA GLN A 614 -0.46 -41.11 -4.22
C GLN A 614 0.64 -40.93 -5.27
N PHE A 615 0.54 -41.71 -6.34
CA PHE A 615 1.52 -41.75 -7.43
C PHE A 615 0.79 -41.50 -8.75
N PRO A 616 0.90 -40.29 -9.32
CA PRO A 616 0.42 -40.03 -10.67
C PRO A 616 1.25 -40.83 -11.70
N TYR A 617 0.59 -41.47 -12.66
CA TYR A 617 1.21 -42.24 -13.73
C TYR A 617 0.39 -42.20 -15.02
N ALA A 618 1.05 -42.37 -16.16
CA ALA A 618 0.38 -42.56 -17.43
C ALA A 618 -0.08 -44.02 -17.58
N GLY A 619 -1.36 -44.23 -17.84
CA GLY A 619 -1.92 -45.51 -18.23
C GLY A 619 -2.56 -45.45 -19.61
N THR A 620 -3.11 -46.56 -20.07
CA THR A 620 -3.91 -46.59 -21.31
C THR A 620 -5.38 -46.87 -20.97
N ASP A 621 -6.29 -46.22 -21.69
CA ASP A 621 -7.70 -46.57 -21.74
C ASP A 621 -8.19 -46.55 -23.19
N THR A 622 -8.82 -47.64 -23.64
CA THR A 622 -9.28 -47.84 -25.03
C THR A 622 -8.23 -47.55 -26.14
N GLY A 623 -6.94 -47.55 -25.79
CA GLY A 623 -5.82 -47.29 -26.72
C GLY A 623 -5.21 -45.89 -26.60
N ASP A 624 -5.83 -44.98 -25.86
CA ASP A 624 -5.34 -43.62 -25.62
C ASP A 624 -4.62 -43.53 -24.27
N GLU A 625 -3.58 -42.70 -24.20
CA GLU A 625 -2.86 -42.41 -22.96
C GLU A 625 -3.72 -41.51 -22.05
N VAL A 626 -3.93 -41.96 -20.82
CA VAL A 626 -4.74 -41.25 -19.81
C VAL A 626 -3.95 -41.12 -18.52
N SER A 627 -4.04 -39.94 -17.90
CA SER A 627 -3.52 -39.70 -16.56
C SER A 627 -4.30 -40.57 -15.56
N LYS A 628 -3.58 -41.34 -14.75
CA LYS A 628 -4.15 -42.17 -13.68
C LYS A 628 -3.36 -41.95 -12.40
N GLU A 629 -3.98 -42.28 -11.28
CA GLU A 629 -3.34 -42.20 -9.98
C GLU A 629 -3.41 -43.55 -9.24
N LEU A 630 -2.27 -44.00 -8.71
CA LEU A 630 -2.19 -45.13 -7.80
C LEU A 630 -2.20 -44.58 -6.37
N ARG A 631 -3.17 -45.01 -5.57
CA ARG A 631 -3.31 -44.60 -4.17
C ARG A 631 -2.92 -45.76 -3.26
N CYS A 632 -2.04 -45.52 -2.30
CA CYS A 632 -1.46 -46.52 -1.42
C CYS A 632 -1.65 -46.11 0.05
N ASP A 633 -2.57 -46.77 0.76
CA ASP A 633 -2.84 -46.51 2.16
C ASP A 633 -1.72 -47.09 3.04
N ILE A 634 -1.17 -46.28 3.95
CA ILE A 634 -0.11 -46.71 4.87
C ILE A 634 -0.72 -47.53 6.02
N ILE A 635 -0.38 -48.81 6.06
CA ILE A 635 -0.84 -49.75 7.09
C ILE A 635 0.08 -49.74 8.31
N SER A 636 1.39 -49.70 8.08
CA SER A 636 2.37 -49.66 9.16
C SER A 636 3.68 -49.02 8.72
N VAL A 637 4.42 -48.46 9.69
CA VAL A 637 5.77 -47.93 9.46
C VAL A 637 6.79 -48.95 9.92
N THR A 638 7.58 -49.47 8.99
CA THR A 638 8.61 -50.48 9.28
C THR A 638 9.91 -49.83 9.74
N SER A 639 10.22 -48.65 9.21
CA SER A 639 11.36 -47.81 9.62
C SER A 639 11.08 -46.36 9.25
N ASN A 640 11.95 -45.44 9.66
CA ASN A 640 11.84 -44.03 9.25
C ASN A 640 12.04 -43.80 7.74
N THR A 641 12.40 -44.83 6.96
CA THR A 641 12.56 -44.78 5.51
C THR A 641 11.68 -45.79 4.75
N ALA A 642 10.82 -46.56 5.43
CA ALA A 642 10.00 -47.56 4.77
C ALA A 642 8.67 -47.83 5.48
N VAL A 643 7.62 -48.03 4.68
CA VAL A 643 6.26 -48.31 5.12
C VAL A 643 5.66 -49.50 4.38
N VAL A 644 4.75 -50.20 5.04
CA VAL A 644 3.89 -51.21 4.41
C VAL A 644 2.59 -50.54 4.01
N VAL A 645 2.18 -50.75 2.75
CA VAL A 645 1.00 -50.12 2.16
C VAL A 645 0.07 -51.13 1.49
N ARG A 646 -1.18 -50.73 1.30
CA ARG A 646 -2.14 -51.42 0.42
C ARG A 646 -2.59 -50.49 -0.69
N ALA A 647 -2.51 -50.96 -1.92
CA ALA A 647 -2.89 -50.18 -3.09
C ALA A 647 -4.40 -50.25 -3.34
N ASN A 648 -5.00 -49.17 -3.86
CA ASN A 648 -6.42 -49.14 -4.24
C ASN A 648 -6.70 -49.88 -5.57
N ARG A 649 -5.66 -50.15 -6.35
CA ARG A 649 -5.70 -50.86 -7.64
C ARG A 649 -4.38 -51.58 -7.88
N ASN A 650 -4.33 -52.44 -8.89
CA ASN A 650 -3.11 -53.17 -9.23
C ASN A 650 -1.97 -52.19 -9.52
N VAL A 651 -0.79 -52.45 -8.96
CA VAL A 651 0.36 -51.57 -9.15
C VAL A 651 0.77 -51.67 -10.64
N PRO A 652 0.80 -50.55 -11.39
CA PRO A 652 1.10 -50.56 -12.82
C PRO A 652 2.58 -50.88 -13.04
N ALA A 653 2.90 -51.53 -14.16
CA ALA A 653 4.26 -51.95 -14.48
C ALA A 653 5.28 -50.79 -14.45
N SER A 654 4.85 -49.57 -14.78
CA SER A 654 5.66 -48.34 -14.73
C SER A 654 6.12 -47.94 -13.32
N LEU A 655 5.47 -48.43 -12.26
CA LEU A 655 5.79 -48.11 -10.86
C LEU A 655 6.42 -49.29 -10.10
N ARG A 656 6.45 -50.50 -10.68
CA ARG A 656 6.97 -51.72 -10.01
C ARG A 656 8.50 -51.68 -9.94
N ASN A 657 9.06 -51.58 -8.73
CA ASN A 657 10.52 -51.45 -8.50
C ASN A 657 11.16 -50.25 -9.21
N VAL A 658 10.37 -49.22 -9.54
CA VAL A 658 10.85 -48.00 -10.18
C VAL A 658 10.93 -46.90 -9.12
N ALA A 659 12.08 -46.22 -9.05
CA ALA A 659 12.22 -45.02 -8.23
C ALA A 659 11.59 -43.83 -8.97
N THR A 660 10.62 -43.17 -8.34
CA THR A 660 9.94 -41.99 -8.91
C THR A 660 10.02 -40.82 -7.95
N THR A 661 10.22 -39.62 -8.48
CA THR A 661 10.10 -38.34 -7.75
C THR A 661 8.67 -37.81 -7.76
N ASN A 662 7.82 -38.28 -8.68
CA ASN A 662 6.43 -37.86 -8.80
C ASN A 662 5.55 -38.68 -7.84
N TRP A 663 5.44 -38.20 -6.60
CA TRP A 663 4.59 -38.76 -5.56
C TRP A 663 4.10 -37.65 -4.65
N GLN A 664 2.98 -37.89 -3.98
CA GLN A 664 2.40 -36.95 -3.03
C GLN A 664 1.86 -37.65 -1.77
N MET A 665 1.99 -36.98 -0.63
CA MET A 665 1.49 -37.45 0.66
C MET A 665 0.11 -36.87 0.93
N ALA A 666 -0.92 -37.70 0.87
CA ALA A 666 -2.28 -37.34 1.21
C ALA A 666 -2.63 -37.67 2.67
N ARG A 667 -3.35 -36.77 3.32
CA ARG A 667 -3.78 -36.92 4.72
C ARG A 667 -5.27 -36.68 4.87
N ARG A 668 -5.85 -37.24 5.93
CA ARG A 668 -7.28 -37.05 6.25
C ARG A 668 -7.53 -35.95 7.28
N THR A 669 -6.60 -35.74 8.21
CA THR A 669 -6.76 -34.76 9.30
C THR A 669 -5.72 -33.66 9.17
N PHE A 670 -6.19 -32.41 9.21
CA PHE A 670 -5.38 -31.21 9.05
C PHE A 670 -5.52 -30.34 10.28
N GLY A 671 -4.41 -30.08 10.97
CA GLY A 671 -4.32 -29.19 12.13
C GLY A 671 -3.82 -27.78 11.78
N GLY A 672 -3.48 -26.98 12.79
CA GLY A 672 -2.95 -25.62 12.60
C GLY A 672 -4.01 -24.56 12.28
N LEU A 673 -5.29 -24.91 12.36
CA LEU A 673 -6.44 -24.05 12.06
C LEU A 673 -7.01 -23.36 13.29
N SER A 674 -6.20 -23.16 14.34
CA SER A 674 -6.67 -22.55 15.60
C SER A 674 -7.23 -21.14 15.41
N HIS A 675 -6.79 -20.44 14.36
CA HIS A 675 -7.31 -19.12 14.00
C HIS A 675 -8.75 -19.16 13.46
N LEU A 676 -9.28 -20.34 13.12
CA LEU A 676 -10.64 -20.58 12.62
C LEU A 676 -11.48 -21.40 13.60
N GLU A 677 -11.07 -21.55 14.86
CA GLU A 677 -11.78 -22.40 15.83
C GLU A 677 -13.28 -22.05 15.94
N GLY A 678 -14.12 -23.07 15.81
CA GLY A 678 -15.58 -22.96 15.85
C GLY A 678 -16.23 -22.38 14.58
N GLN A 679 -15.45 -22.05 13.55
CA GLN A 679 -15.98 -21.58 12.27
C GLN A 679 -16.32 -22.74 11.33
N THR A 680 -17.37 -22.57 10.53
CA THR A 680 -17.65 -23.43 9.38
C THR A 680 -16.73 -23.04 8.22
N VAL A 681 -16.06 -24.02 7.62
CA VAL A 681 -15.08 -23.82 6.55
C VAL A 681 -15.50 -24.51 5.25
N ASN A 682 -15.18 -23.86 4.13
CA ASN A 682 -15.12 -24.50 2.82
C ASN A 682 -13.77 -25.18 2.63
N ILE A 683 -13.77 -26.26 1.87
CA ILE A 683 -12.58 -27.09 1.67
C ILE A 683 -12.50 -27.47 0.18
N LEU A 684 -11.36 -27.18 -0.43
CA LEU A 684 -10.95 -27.77 -1.70
C LEU A 684 -9.87 -28.81 -1.42
N SER A 685 -10.03 -30.03 -1.92
CA SER A 685 -9.09 -31.14 -1.73
C SER A 685 -8.86 -31.83 -3.07
N ASP A 686 -7.64 -31.82 -3.59
CA ASP A 686 -7.26 -32.41 -4.88
C ASP A 686 -8.24 -31.99 -5.99
N ALA A 687 -8.46 -30.68 -6.12
CA ALA A 687 -9.44 -30.06 -7.02
C ALA A 687 -10.90 -30.51 -6.85
N ASN A 688 -11.25 -31.19 -5.76
CA ASN A 688 -12.63 -31.58 -5.42
C ASN A 688 -13.18 -30.76 -4.25
N VAL A 689 -14.47 -30.44 -4.30
CA VAL A 689 -15.15 -29.74 -3.20
C VAL A 689 -15.53 -30.75 -2.13
N GLU A 690 -14.99 -30.59 -0.93
CA GLU A 690 -15.33 -31.40 0.24
C GLU A 690 -16.53 -30.78 0.98
N PRO A 691 -17.40 -31.59 1.61
CA PRO A 691 -18.48 -31.08 2.43
C PRO A 691 -17.96 -30.16 3.55
N GLN A 692 -18.67 -29.05 3.78
CA GLN A 692 -18.31 -28.09 4.83
C GLN A 692 -18.13 -28.78 6.19
N LYS A 693 -17.07 -28.42 6.90
CA LYS A 693 -16.78 -28.90 8.26
C LYS A 693 -16.71 -27.74 9.23
N VAL A 694 -16.85 -28.02 10.52
CA VAL A 694 -16.59 -27.05 11.59
C VAL A 694 -15.21 -27.34 12.16
N VAL A 695 -14.38 -26.32 12.30
CA VAL A 695 -13.06 -26.46 12.92
C VAL A 695 -13.23 -26.73 14.41
N SER A 696 -12.64 -27.83 14.89
CA SER A 696 -12.68 -28.22 16.29
C SER A 696 -11.29 -28.68 16.75
N GLY A 697 -10.80 -28.11 17.86
CA GLY A 697 -9.46 -28.40 18.36
C GLY A 697 -8.36 -27.94 17.41
N GLY A 698 -8.61 -26.90 16.62
CA GLY A 698 -7.72 -26.37 15.61
C GLY A 698 -7.52 -27.30 14.41
N ALA A 699 -8.44 -28.24 14.17
CA ALA A 699 -8.34 -29.22 13.11
C ALA A 699 -9.66 -29.51 12.39
N VAL A 700 -9.55 -30.09 11.20
CA VAL A 700 -10.65 -30.69 10.44
C VAL A 700 -10.25 -32.07 9.93
N THR A 701 -11.23 -32.95 9.74
CA THR A 701 -11.04 -34.28 9.15
C THR A 701 -11.91 -34.42 7.90
N LEU A 702 -11.27 -34.74 6.78
CA LEU A 702 -11.90 -34.93 5.47
C LEU A 702 -12.55 -36.30 5.35
N GLU A 703 -13.42 -36.47 4.35
CA GLU A 703 -14.03 -37.78 4.07
C GLU A 703 -13.06 -38.70 3.35
N SER A 704 -12.20 -38.16 2.49
CA SER A 704 -11.10 -38.89 1.83
C SER A 704 -9.74 -38.23 2.10
N PRO A 705 -8.62 -38.98 2.09
CA PRO A 705 -7.30 -38.37 2.18
C PRO A 705 -7.03 -37.43 0.99
N GLY A 706 -6.56 -36.22 1.25
CA GLY A 706 -6.21 -35.21 0.24
C GLY A 706 -4.73 -34.85 0.24
N ALA A 707 -4.12 -34.66 -0.93
CA ALA A 707 -2.72 -34.28 -1.10
C ALA A 707 -2.50 -32.77 -1.21
N VAL A 708 -3.33 -32.05 -1.94
CA VAL A 708 -3.36 -30.58 -2.02
C VAL A 708 -4.70 -30.12 -1.47
N VAL A 709 -4.66 -29.51 -0.29
CA VAL A 709 -5.87 -29.15 0.46
C VAL A 709 -5.86 -27.68 0.83
N HIS A 710 -6.96 -26.98 0.61
CA HIS A 710 -7.16 -25.58 0.97
C HIS A 710 -8.39 -25.46 1.86
N ILE A 711 -8.20 -24.93 3.07
CA ILE A 711 -9.25 -24.85 4.10
C ILE A 711 -9.36 -23.42 4.58
N GLY A 712 -10.57 -22.85 4.56
CA GLY A 712 -10.81 -21.51 5.06
C GLY A 712 -12.28 -21.13 5.06
N LEU A 713 -12.56 -19.87 5.37
CA LEU A 713 -13.92 -19.34 5.47
C LEU A 713 -14.59 -19.29 4.09
N PRO A 714 -15.89 -19.61 4.01
CA PRO A 714 -16.63 -19.61 2.75
C PRO A 714 -16.77 -18.20 2.16
N ILE A 715 -16.73 -18.12 0.84
CA ILE A 715 -16.95 -16.90 0.07
C ILE A 715 -18.21 -17.11 -0.78
N THR A 716 -19.17 -16.19 -0.66
CA THR A 716 -20.34 -16.16 -1.55
C THR A 716 -20.14 -15.03 -2.56
N ALA A 717 -19.88 -15.40 -3.82
CA ALA A 717 -19.83 -14.44 -4.91
C ALA A 717 -21.17 -14.40 -5.63
N GLU A 718 -21.75 -13.20 -5.79
CA GLU A 718 -23.04 -13.03 -6.48
C GLU A 718 -23.07 -11.72 -7.27
N PHE A 719 -23.51 -11.80 -8.53
CA PHE A 719 -23.88 -10.61 -9.29
C PHE A 719 -25.28 -10.72 -9.90
N GLU A 720 -25.88 -9.57 -10.15
CA GLU A 720 -27.22 -9.42 -10.73
C GLU A 720 -27.19 -8.42 -11.87
N THR A 721 -27.74 -8.80 -13.03
CA THR A 721 -27.85 -7.91 -14.19
C THR A 721 -28.87 -6.80 -13.93
N LEU A 722 -28.75 -5.71 -14.67
CA LEU A 722 -29.82 -4.72 -14.75
C LEU A 722 -31.01 -5.25 -15.56
N ASP A 723 -32.12 -4.51 -15.52
CA ASP A 723 -33.31 -4.85 -16.27
C ASP A 723 -33.00 -4.77 -17.78
N ILE A 724 -33.32 -5.84 -18.52
CA ILE A 724 -33.04 -5.94 -19.95
C ILE A 724 -33.83 -4.86 -20.71
N ASN A 725 -33.10 -4.06 -21.49
CA ASN A 725 -33.68 -3.09 -22.41
C ASN A 725 -32.98 -3.14 -23.78
N ILE A 726 -33.76 -3.05 -24.86
CA ILE A 726 -33.24 -3.13 -26.24
C ILE A 726 -33.25 -1.73 -26.86
N ASN A 727 -32.06 -1.24 -27.23
CA ASN A 727 -31.93 0.08 -27.84
C ASN A 727 -32.69 0.19 -29.16
N GLY A 728 -33.35 1.33 -29.38
CA GLY A 728 -34.12 1.59 -30.59
C GLY A 728 -35.48 0.89 -30.64
N GLN A 729 -35.89 0.19 -29.58
CA GLN A 729 -37.22 -0.40 -29.42
C GLN A 729 -37.99 0.31 -28.30
N GLU A 730 -39.30 0.03 -28.21
CA GLU A 730 -40.09 0.41 -27.04
C GLU A 730 -39.49 -0.17 -25.77
N THR A 731 -39.57 0.58 -24.68
CA THR A 731 -39.13 0.13 -23.36
C THR A 731 -39.78 -1.21 -22.99
N LEU A 732 -39.00 -2.08 -22.35
CA LEU A 732 -39.47 -3.36 -21.84
C LEU A 732 -39.73 -3.34 -20.33
N LEU A 733 -39.44 -2.22 -19.65
CA LEU A 733 -39.45 -2.09 -18.19
C LEU A 733 -40.84 -2.32 -17.57
N ASP A 734 -41.92 -2.02 -18.28
CA ASP A 734 -43.30 -2.18 -17.80
C ASP A 734 -43.99 -3.46 -18.32
N LYS A 735 -43.37 -4.13 -19.31
CA LYS A 735 -43.90 -5.32 -19.98
C LYS A 735 -43.62 -6.58 -19.17
N LYS A 736 -44.52 -7.56 -19.26
CA LYS A 736 -44.27 -8.90 -18.71
C LYS A 736 -43.26 -9.63 -19.56
N GLN A 737 -42.30 -10.25 -18.90
CA GLN A 737 -41.14 -10.91 -19.45
C GLN A 737 -41.00 -12.29 -18.80
N VAL A 738 -40.49 -13.25 -19.56
CA VAL A 738 -40.08 -14.56 -19.03
C VAL A 738 -38.71 -14.93 -19.58
N ILE A 739 -37.83 -15.41 -18.71
CA ILE A 739 -36.47 -15.85 -19.05
C ILE A 739 -36.37 -17.36 -18.74
N PRO A 740 -36.76 -18.25 -19.67
CA PRO A 740 -36.71 -19.71 -19.48
C PRO A 740 -35.29 -20.28 -19.41
N SER A 741 -34.28 -19.59 -19.94
CA SER A 741 -32.88 -20.00 -19.82
C SER A 741 -31.94 -18.80 -19.93
N VAL A 742 -30.74 -18.98 -19.40
CA VAL A 742 -29.62 -18.06 -19.59
C VAL A 742 -28.42 -18.84 -20.11
N THR A 743 -27.78 -18.30 -21.15
CA THR A 743 -26.48 -18.77 -21.61
C THR A 743 -25.39 -17.84 -21.07
N LEU A 744 -24.35 -18.40 -20.45
CA LEU A 744 -23.18 -17.66 -20.02
C LEU A 744 -22.02 -18.00 -20.94
N VAL A 745 -21.20 -17.00 -21.27
CA VAL A 745 -19.88 -17.24 -21.87
C VAL A 745 -18.88 -17.21 -20.72
N VAL A 746 -18.21 -18.33 -20.47
CA VAL A 746 -17.32 -18.52 -19.32
C VAL A 746 -15.94 -18.98 -19.78
N ASN A 747 -14.95 -18.79 -18.91
CA ASN A 747 -13.57 -19.21 -19.13
C ASN A 747 -13.04 -19.84 -17.85
N ALA A 748 -12.48 -21.05 -17.90
CA ALA A 748 -11.92 -21.77 -16.74
C ALA A 748 -12.83 -21.63 -15.48
N SER A 749 -14.05 -22.17 -15.58
CA SER A 749 -15.10 -21.97 -14.58
C SER A 749 -15.74 -23.27 -14.15
N ARG A 750 -16.19 -23.34 -12.90
CA ARG A 750 -16.88 -24.49 -12.32
C ARG A 750 -17.89 -24.06 -11.26
N GLY A 751 -18.85 -24.92 -10.89
CA GLY A 751 -19.81 -24.62 -9.81
C GLY A 751 -20.73 -23.43 -10.11
N ILE A 752 -21.25 -23.35 -11.34
CA ILE A 752 -22.03 -22.20 -11.82
C ILE A 752 -23.49 -22.34 -11.39
N TRP A 753 -24.02 -21.30 -10.72
CA TRP A 753 -25.43 -21.23 -10.35
C TRP A 753 -26.12 -20.01 -10.96
N ALA A 754 -27.35 -20.18 -11.45
CA ALA A 754 -28.15 -19.08 -11.99
C ALA A 754 -29.61 -19.13 -11.53
N THR A 755 -30.26 -17.95 -11.48
CA THR A 755 -31.70 -17.80 -11.22
C THR A 755 -32.23 -16.49 -11.81
N THR A 756 -33.56 -16.35 -11.87
CA THR A 756 -34.24 -15.06 -11.94
C THR A 756 -34.52 -14.52 -10.52
N PRO A 757 -34.73 -13.21 -10.33
CA PRO A 757 -35.05 -12.65 -9.01
C PRO A 757 -36.28 -13.30 -8.36
N GLY A 758 -36.13 -13.85 -7.15
CA GLY A 758 -37.19 -14.57 -6.43
C GLY A 758 -37.44 -16.01 -6.92
N GLY A 759 -36.71 -16.47 -7.93
CA GLY A 759 -36.77 -17.84 -8.43
C GLY A 759 -35.92 -18.83 -7.63
N LYS A 760 -35.99 -20.11 -8.03
CA LYS A 760 -35.13 -21.18 -7.50
C LYS A 760 -33.76 -21.12 -8.17
N TRP A 761 -32.71 -21.36 -7.40
CA TRP A 761 -31.35 -21.49 -7.91
C TRP A 761 -31.16 -22.83 -8.64
N TYR A 762 -30.59 -22.75 -9.84
CA TYR A 762 -30.24 -23.89 -10.67
C TYR A 762 -28.73 -23.95 -10.87
N GLU A 763 -28.15 -25.13 -10.67
CA GLU A 763 -26.76 -25.41 -10.94
C GLU A 763 -26.58 -25.88 -12.38
N TYR A 764 -25.46 -25.52 -13.00
CA TYR A 764 -25.02 -26.09 -14.27
C TYR A 764 -24.36 -27.46 -14.00
N PRO A 765 -24.99 -28.59 -14.39
CA PRO A 765 -24.35 -29.90 -14.27
C PRO A 765 -23.21 -30.00 -15.29
N GLN A 766 -21.97 -30.18 -14.80
CA GLN A 766 -20.76 -30.05 -15.61
C GLN A 766 -20.08 -31.38 -15.93
N ARG A 767 -20.47 -32.49 -15.29
CA ARG A 767 -19.83 -33.80 -15.49
C ARG A 767 -20.38 -34.47 -16.77
N GLU A 768 -19.51 -34.74 -17.74
CA GLU A 768 -19.89 -35.40 -19.01
C GLU A 768 -19.12 -36.71 -19.25
N PHE A 769 -17.78 -36.72 -19.13
CA PHE A 769 -16.93 -37.84 -19.56
C PHE A 769 -15.82 -38.22 -18.57
N GLU A 770 -15.68 -37.51 -17.43
CA GLU A 770 -14.63 -37.74 -16.44
C GLU A 770 -14.81 -39.07 -15.70
N PHE A 771 -13.70 -39.75 -15.37
CA PHE A 771 -13.74 -40.97 -14.56
C PHE A 771 -14.32 -40.69 -13.17
N TYR A 772 -14.85 -41.73 -12.50
CA TYR A 772 -15.52 -41.59 -11.21
C TYR A 772 -14.65 -40.93 -10.12
N ASP A 773 -13.32 -41.16 -10.19
CA ASP A 773 -12.34 -40.72 -9.19
C ASP A 773 -11.65 -39.38 -9.54
N ASP A 774 -11.91 -38.83 -10.72
CA ASP A 774 -11.26 -37.59 -11.20
C ASP A 774 -12.12 -36.36 -10.89
N PRO A 775 -11.49 -35.19 -10.59
CA PRO A 775 -12.22 -33.94 -10.45
C PRO A 775 -12.94 -33.58 -11.75
N VAL A 776 -14.02 -32.81 -11.63
CA VAL A 776 -14.74 -32.26 -12.79
C VAL A 776 -13.88 -31.20 -13.45
N ASP A 777 -13.70 -31.28 -14.77
CA ASP A 777 -12.87 -30.34 -15.53
C ASP A 777 -13.53 -28.96 -15.61
N ASP A 778 -12.70 -27.92 -15.68
CA ASP A 778 -13.13 -26.55 -15.88
C ASP A 778 -13.76 -26.33 -17.26
N VAL A 779 -14.88 -25.59 -17.30
CA VAL A 779 -15.60 -25.30 -18.55
C VAL A 779 -15.13 -23.97 -19.15
N THR A 780 -14.89 -23.99 -20.46
CA THR A 780 -14.62 -22.79 -21.28
C THR A 780 -15.54 -22.78 -22.49
N GLY A 781 -16.22 -21.66 -22.73
CA GLY A 781 -17.17 -21.50 -23.83
C GLY A 781 -18.57 -21.15 -23.35
N LYS A 782 -19.60 -21.69 -23.99
CA LYS A 782 -21.01 -21.35 -23.73
C LYS A 782 -21.65 -22.42 -22.86
N VAL A 783 -22.20 -22.02 -21.71
CA VAL A 783 -22.98 -22.88 -20.83
C VAL A 783 -24.42 -22.40 -20.74
N GLU A 784 -25.39 -23.28 -20.91
CA GLU A 784 -26.81 -22.96 -20.77
C GLU A 784 -27.36 -23.49 -19.45
N VAL A 785 -27.93 -22.60 -18.64
CA VAL A 785 -28.67 -22.95 -17.43
C VAL A 785 -30.15 -22.73 -17.68
N LYS A 786 -30.94 -23.79 -17.51
CA LYS A 786 -32.41 -23.73 -17.59
C LYS A 786 -32.97 -23.15 -16.31
N LEU A 787 -33.87 -22.19 -16.44
CA LEU A 787 -34.47 -21.45 -15.34
C LEU A 787 -35.99 -21.66 -15.31
N ASP A 788 -36.62 -21.29 -14.20
CA ASP A 788 -38.07 -21.27 -14.10
C ASP A 788 -38.69 -20.27 -15.08
N SER A 789 -39.73 -20.71 -15.79
CA SER A 789 -40.49 -19.86 -16.71
C SER A 789 -41.54 -19.02 -15.98
N ASN A 790 -41.06 -18.16 -15.07
CA ASN A 790 -41.90 -17.25 -14.31
C ASN A 790 -42.10 -15.93 -15.07
N TRP A 791 -43.36 -15.59 -15.36
CA TRP A 791 -43.71 -14.29 -15.94
C TRP A 791 -43.61 -13.19 -14.89
N GLY A 792 -42.78 -12.19 -15.13
CA GLY A 792 -42.59 -11.05 -14.24
C GLY A 792 -42.22 -9.80 -15.01
N LYS A 793 -42.19 -8.65 -14.33
CA LYS A 793 -41.70 -7.39 -14.92
C LYS A 793 -40.20 -7.17 -14.73
N ASN A 794 -39.52 -8.14 -14.10
CA ASN A 794 -38.12 -8.08 -13.72
C ASN A 794 -37.28 -8.91 -14.69
N GLY A 795 -36.97 -8.36 -15.86
CA GLY A 795 -36.12 -9.00 -16.86
C GLY A 795 -34.65 -9.04 -16.44
N ARG A 796 -34.31 -9.80 -15.39
CA ARG A 796 -32.99 -9.84 -14.76
C ARG A 796 -32.55 -11.27 -14.52
N VAL A 797 -31.23 -11.48 -14.47
CA VAL A 797 -30.61 -12.75 -14.10
C VAL A 797 -29.63 -12.53 -12.95
N LYS A 798 -29.58 -13.48 -12.03
CA LYS A 798 -28.59 -13.56 -10.95
C LYS A 798 -27.69 -14.76 -11.18
N ILE A 799 -26.40 -14.58 -10.97
CA ILE A 799 -25.36 -15.62 -11.06
C ILE A 799 -24.61 -15.65 -9.73
N ARG A 800 -24.27 -16.85 -9.24
CA ARG A 800 -23.48 -17.01 -8.01
C ARG A 800 -22.47 -18.15 -8.08
N GLN A 801 -21.47 -18.06 -7.21
CA GLN A 801 -20.51 -19.11 -6.84
C GLN A 801 -20.50 -19.23 -5.31
N LEU A 802 -20.59 -20.45 -4.78
CA LEU A 802 -20.60 -20.76 -3.34
C LEU A 802 -19.44 -21.66 -2.92
N ASP A 803 -18.95 -22.44 -3.88
CA ASP A 803 -17.89 -23.42 -3.68
C ASP A 803 -16.52 -22.73 -3.84
N PRO A 804 -15.45 -23.30 -3.27
CA PRO A 804 -14.10 -22.74 -3.36
C PRO A 804 -13.50 -22.96 -4.77
N LEU A 805 -14.20 -22.47 -5.80
CA LEU A 805 -13.95 -22.75 -7.21
C LEU A 805 -13.87 -21.47 -8.05
N PRO A 806 -13.13 -21.50 -9.17
CA PRO A 806 -13.09 -20.37 -10.08
C PRO A 806 -14.41 -20.17 -10.83
N LEU A 807 -14.83 -18.92 -10.98
CA LEU A 807 -15.89 -18.50 -11.88
C LEU A 807 -15.51 -17.19 -12.59
N SER A 808 -15.33 -17.27 -13.90
CA SER A 808 -15.03 -16.12 -14.78
C SER A 808 -16.09 -16.04 -15.88
N VAL A 809 -16.95 -15.02 -15.78
CA VAL A 809 -18.04 -14.76 -16.73
C VAL A 809 -17.65 -13.62 -17.67
N LEU A 810 -17.59 -13.94 -18.97
CA LEU A 810 -17.25 -13.00 -20.04
C LEU A 810 -18.49 -12.31 -20.61
N ALA A 811 -19.63 -13.00 -20.67
CA ALA A 811 -20.90 -12.44 -21.14
C ALA A 811 -22.10 -13.19 -20.58
N VAL A 812 -23.25 -12.51 -20.52
CA VAL A 812 -24.54 -13.06 -20.08
C VAL A 812 -25.56 -12.91 -21.21
N ILE A 813 -26.22 -14.01 -21.58
CA ILE A 813 -27.16 -14.08 -22.71
C ILE A 813 -28.50 -14.67 -22.23
N PRO A 814 -29.38 -13.87 -21.59
CA PRO A 814 -30.73 -14.31 -21.27
C PRO A 814 -31.56 -14.54 -22.54
N ARG A 815 -32.26 -15.66 -22.57
CA ARG A 815 -33.30 -15.93 -23.57
C ARG A 815 -34.61 -15.37 -23.06
N LEU A 816 -35.06 -14.25 -23.62
CA LEU A 816 -36.23 -13.50 -23.17
C LEU A 816 -37.45 -13.74 -24.08
N THR A 817 -38.63 -13.93 -23.51
CA THR A 817 -39.90 -13.76 -24.23
C THR A 817 -40.71 -12.63 -23.60
N VAL A 818 -41.17 -11.69 -24.43
CA VAL A 818 -41.99 -10.55 -24.02
C VAL A 818 -43.46 -10.86 -24.28
N GLY A 819 -44.30 -10.66 -23.27
CA GLY A 819 -45.75 -10.84 -23.31
C GLY A 819 -46.49 -9.50 -23.31
N GLY A 820 -47.78 -9.53 -23.62
CA GLY A 820 -48.67 -8.37 -23.49
C GLY A 820 -48.94 -7.99 -22.03
N PHE A 821 -49.48 -6.78 -21.83
CA PHE A 821 -49.68 -6.10 -20.53
C PHE A 821 -50.23 -6.99 -19.39
#